data_AF-A0A947QEC7-F1
#
_entry.id   AF-A0A947QEC7-F1
#
_cell.length_a   1.000
_cell.length_b   1.000
_cell.length_c   1.000
_cell.angle_alpha   90.00
_cell.angle_beta   90.00
_cell.angle_gamma   90.00
#
_symmetry.space_group_name_H-M   'P 1'
#
loop_
_entity.id
_entity.type
_entity.pdbx_description
1 polymer ?
#
loop_
_entity_poly.entity_id
_entity_poly.type
_entity_poly.pdbx_seq_one_letter_code
_entity_poly.pdbx_strand_id
1 'polypeptide(L)'
;MEGRPAVYADLSLRFIVSGAEGLMRASRASGLAGRGDTAGAAPSPRLILPTASVLEVTLIPELGGDSIVSAPTAIDAGASEVPVSLTEIPYGTYTVKAEAKTGAGAVLFMQTATGIAIGSNAVTVMLNLVPADATALDAAGASAIDIPSLGAGESRTWFLAPGAGLLVARSVFFSGLGPDSMAFLQSADGKLVALSHGASSRLPTMSLGSGNPAYLTVYSGSSAVPASRAFPGPAMVAVPAGAFQRDATAATNISRVSAFSMASLEVTRELYLRATGSDPSAAIGSSGMSDPVQRCSWYGAIAFCNELSSIEGLEPVYSIIGSTDRANWGAIPTSSDPDWNSAIANPDANGYRLPTEMEWMWAAMGAASDARAGDVEGGINTGGYSKGYGGCVEPGTAIDRIDDYVWHNGNSGSTTHPAGSKLPNELGLYDMSGNVLEWCWDFGGSYPSDEVLDYAGPSYSGYRVTRGGSRANSSISCAVASRLINVAPETASDSGIGFRVVRETTPTYAVRYDPNGATSGSVPVDSNTYSEGSAATVLANTGTLVKSGSAFSGWNTRPDGTGVDCMPYGGIVAVGSAPLILYAKWLDDYSSGNVGTLKAVPVGSYQRDATATNITRIRQAYRMSATEITRAQWTAVTGWADPVTGYSTGTGDPVQNVNWYHAIAFCNKLSLKEGLTPVYGVSVGGVPVDFATLTFAAIPSGAINADWNAASADWSANGYRLPTEMEWVWAAMGATSDARSGDIVAGHNAGGWSKGYAGSVESVSAYASVGDYAWYDLNCVNPENKTHPAASKIVNELGLYDMSGNVCEWMWDPYYGVLPTGMVDSDSAEGRGLGAVTYRVKKGGSWNYPYGWCAVAFRINESPWAVGSSVGFRVVRR
;
A
#
# COMPACT_ATOMS: atom_id res chain seq x y z
N MET A 1 9.22 -70.49 -13.53
CA MET A 1 7.96 -69.81 -13.14
C MET A 1 7.90 -69.84 -11.63
N GLU A 2 7.50 -68.71 -11.04
CA GLU A 2 7.04 -68.52 -9.65
C GLU A 2 8.06 -68.74 -8.51
N GLY A 3 7.99 -67.84 -7.51
CA GLY A 3 8.45 -68.10 -6.14
C GLY A 3 9.40 -67.05 -5.54
N ARG A 4 8.83 -66.14 -4.73
CA ARG A 4 9.38 -65.07 -3.85
C ARG A 4 10.74 -65.37 -3.14
N PRO A 5 11.46 -64.35 -2.63
CA PRO A 5 11.10 -63.77 -1.32
C PRO A 5 11.02 -62.24 -1.31
N ALA A 6 10.13 -61.73 -0.47
CA ALA A 6 10.03 -60.31 -0.11
C ALA A 6 11.16 -59.93 0.87
N VAL A 7 11.73 -58.74 0.70
CA VAL A 7 12.39 -57.99 1.78
C VAL A 7 12.04 -56.51 1.60
N TYR A 8 11.17 -56.01 2.48
CA TYR A 8 11.08 -54.61 2.86
C TYR A 8 11.23 -54.57 4.39
N ALA A 9 12.00 -53.62 4.91
CA ALA A 9 11.76 -53.03 6.24
C ALA A 9 12.61 -51.76 6.44
N ASP A 10 11.95 -50.67 6.81
CA ASP A 10 12.52 -49.64 7.68
C ASP A 10 11.44 -49.13 8.67
N LEU A 11 11.87 -48.66 9.85
CA LEU A 11 11.20 -47.92 10.96
C LEU A 11 10.43 -48.63 12.11
N SER A 12 10.52 -48.03 13.32
CA SER A 12 10.11 -48.54 14.65
C SER A 12 8.96 -47.74 15.32
N LEU A 13 7.99 -48.40 16.00
CA LEU A 13 7.02 -47.78 16.95
C LEU A 13 7.43 -47.92 18.44
N ARG A 14 6.84 -47.09 19.33
CA ARG A 14 6.83 -47.29 20.80
C ARG A 14 5.54 -47.99 21.27
N PHE A 15 5.68 -48.95 22.19
CA PHE A 15 4.59 -49.60 22.91
C PHE A 15 4.47 -48.99 24.32
N ILE A 16 3.26 -48.71 24.78
CA ILE A 16 2.98 -48.50 26.22
C ILE A 16 2.08 -49.65 26.67
N VAL A 17 2.62 -50.51 27.53
CA VAL A 17 1.94 -51.64 28.16
C VAL A 17 1.77 -51.31 29.64
N SER A 18 0.54 -51.10 30.09
CA SER A 18 0.25 -50.92 31.51
C SER A 18 0.25 -52.29 32.22
N GLY A 19 1.06 -52.43 33.29
CA GLY A 19 1.11 -53.66 34.13
C GLY A 19 2.44 -54.45 34.15
N ALA A 20 3.53 -53.90 33.60
CA ALA A 20 4.86 -54.51 33.65
C ALA A 20 5.69 -53.98 34.83
N GLU A 21 6.32 -54.87 35.61
CA GLU A 21 7.25 -54.51 36.71
C GLU A 21 8.71 -54.80 36.33
N GLY A 22 9.62 -53.84 36.59
CA GLY A 22 11.07 -54.08 36.73
C GLY A 22 11.93 -53.90 35.47
N LEU A 23 12.95 -53.04 35.57
CA LEU A 23 13.89 -52.59 34.53
C LEU A 23 14.91 -53.65 34.03
N MET A 24 15.36 -53.45 32.78
CA MET A 24 16.66 -53.82 32.19
C MET A 24 17.00 -55.30 31.87
N ARG A 25 17.44 -55.47 30.60
CA ARG A 25 18.33 -56.50 30.00
C ARG A 25 17.79 -57.90 29.67
N ALA A 26 17.67 -58.14 28.36
CA ALA A 26 18.12 -59.35 27.64
C ALA A 26 18.19 -59.01 26.12
N SER A 27 19.28 -58.45 25.60
CA SER A 27 20.48 -59.07 25.01
C SER A 27 20.26 -60.05 23.83
N ARG A 28 20.79 -59.62 22.67
CA ARG A 28 21.13 -60.34 21.42
C ARG A 28 20.11 -60.33 20.27
N ALA A 29 20.11 -59.23 19.53
CA ALA A 29 20.07 -59.24 18.06
C ALA A 29 21.19 -58.33 17.54
N SER A 30 21.96 -58.81 16.57
CA SER A 30 23.06 -58.11 15.93
C SER A 30 22.56 -57.03 14.97
N GLY A 31 23.06 -55.80 15.10
CA GLY A 31 22.80 -54.67 14.20
C GLY A 31 21.98 -53.57 14.89
N LEU A 32 22.55 -52.36 14.92
CA LEU A 32 22.04 -51.09 15.46
C LEU A 32 22.14 -50.85 16.98
N ALA A 33 22.93 -49.80 17.28
CA ALA A 33 22.98 -48.92 18.46
C ALA A 33 22.79 -49.55 19.86
N GLY A 34 23.93 -49.79 20.54
CA GLY A 34 24.01 -49.97 21.99
C GLY A 34 24.17 -48.63 22.74
N ARG A 35 23.56 -48.54 23.92
CA ARG A 35 23.29 -47.34 24.74
C ARG A 35 24.04 -47.41 26.09
N GLY A 36 24.30 -46.25 26.69
CA GLY A 36 24.50 -46.01 28.14
C GLY A 36 25.37 -44.76 28.38
N ASP A 37 24.96 -43.69 29.08
CA ASP A 37 23.89 -43.56 30.08
C ASP A 37 23.39 -42.10 30.24
N THR A 38 22.16 -42.00 30.78
CA THR A 38 21.44 -40.83 31.35
C THR A 38 20.87 -39.73 30.44
N ALA A 39 19.59 -39.43 30.68
CA ALA A 39 18.82 -38.22 30.33
C ALA A 39 18.77 -37.82 28.84
N GLY A 40 17.68 -38.18 28.15
CA GLY A 40 17.39 -37.70 26.80
C GLY A 40 16.64 -38.75 25.98
N ALA A 41 15.41 -38.45 25.59
CA ALA A 41 14.68 -39.28 24.63
C ALA A 41 14.04 -38.36 23.58
N ALA A 42 14.64 -38.33 22.39
CA ALA A 42 14.12 -37.66 21.21
C ALA A 42 12.70 -38.16 20.84
N PRO A 43 11.84 -37.32 20.24
CA PRO A 43 10.60 -37.77 19.63
C PRO A 43 10.89 -38.63 18.39
N SER A 44 10.15 -39.74 18.25
CA SER A 44 10.26 -40.75 17.19
C SER A 44 9.18 -40.53 16.10
N PRO A 45 9.37 -41.02 14.86
CA PRO A 45 8.53 -40.70 13.68
C PRO A 45 7.15 -41.38 13.67
N ARG A 46 6.25 -40.88 12.80
CA ARG A 46 4.79 -40.96 12.87
C ARG A 46 4.21 -41.56 11.55
N LEU A 47 3.32 -42.56 11.60
CA LEU A 47 2.80 -43.37 10.45
C LEU A 47 1.38 -42.95 9.99
N ILE A 48 1.10 -42.97 8.67
CA ILE A 48 -0.19 -42.60 8.05
C ILE A 48 -0.98 -43.86 7.61
N LEU A 49 -2.26 -43.99 7.98
CA LEU A 49 -3.10 -45.17 7.67
C LEU A 49 -4.50 -44.78 7.13
N PRO A 50 -4.72 -44.68 5.81
CA PRO A 50 -6.00 -44.21 5.26
C PRO A 50 -7.09 -45.29 5.08
N THR A 51 -6.82 -46.60 5.27
CA THR A 51 -7.79 -47.68 4.93
C THR A 51 -7.94 -48.80 5.96
N ALA A 52 -7.25 -48.75 7.10
CA ALA A 52 -7.47 -49.70 8.19
C ALA A 52 -8.65 -49.24 9.05
N SER A 53 -9.56 -50.17 9.37
CA SER A 53 -10.76 -49.89 10.18
C SER A 53 -10.83 -50.70 11.47
N VAL A 54 -9.92 -51.67 11.65
CA VAL A 54 -9.90 -52.59 12.78
C VAL A 54 -8.46 -52.85 13.22
N LEU A 55 -8.23 -52.90 14.53
CA LEU A 55 -6.96 -53.23 15.17
C LEU A 55 -7.12 -54.46 16.06
N GLU A 56 -6.23 -55.44 15.91
CA GLU A 56 -6.18 -56.64 16.75
C GLU A 56 -4.77 -56.82 17.34
N VAL A 57 -4.71 -57.23 18.61
CA VAL A 57 -3.46 -57.51 19.32
C VAL A 57 -3.43 -58.97 19.76
N THR A 58 -2.34 -59.66 19.47
CA THR A 58 -2.11 -61.05 19.89
C THR A 58 -0.92 -61.12 20.83
N LEU A 59 -1.08 -61.79 21.97
CA LEU A 59 -0.01 -62.13 22.90
C LEU A 59 0.34 -63.61 22.73
N ILE A 60 1.59 -63.89 22.37
CA ILE A 60 2.11 -65.24 22.13
C ILE A 60 3.08 -65.58 23.28
N PRO A 61 2.76 -66.56 24.16
CA PRO A 61 3.66 -66.94 25.25
C PRO A 61 4.97 -67.51 24.72
N GLU A 62 6.11 -66.99 25.15
CA GLU A 62 7.42 -67.42 24.63
C GLU A 62 7.88 -68.79 25.14
N LEU A 63 7.33 -69.23 26.27
CA LEU A 63 7.61 -70.53 26.89
C LEU A 63 6.63 -71.64 26.45
N GLY A 64 5.80 -71.38 25.44
CA GLY A 64 4.80 -72.31 24.91
C GLY A 64 3.47 -72.25 25.65
N GLY A 65 2.37 -72.29 24.87
CA GLY A 65 0.99 -72.13 25.34
C GLY A 65 0.12 -71.53 24.23
N ASP A 66 -1.20 -71.46 24.45
CA ASP A 66 -2.11 -70.86 23.48
C ASP A 66 -1.93 -69.34 23.42
N SER A 67 -2.01 -68.78 22.21
CA SER A 67 -1.92 -67.33 22.00
C SER A 67 -3.23 -66.66 22.40
N ILE A 68 -3.14 -65.49 23.03
CA ILE A 68 -4.29 -64.71 23.48
C ILE A 68 -4.51 -63.56 22.49
N VAL A 69 -5.63 -63.57 21.78
CA VAL A 69 -5.98 -62.55 20.79
C VAL A 69 -7.03 -61.61 21.39
N SER A 70 -6.85 -60.31 21.24
CA SER A 70 -7.84 -59.31 21.65
C SER A 70 -9.10 -59.41 20.80
N ALA A 71 -10.21 -58.89 21.30
CA ALA A 71 -11.33 -58.58 20.41
C ALA A 71 -10.88 -57.53 19.36
N PRO A 72 -11.44 -57.57 18.13
CA PRO A 72 -11.17 -56.54 17.13
C PRO A 72 -11.65 -55.17 17.62
N THR A 73 -10.75 -54.20 17.64
CA THR A 73 -11.01 -52.83 18.12
C THR A 73 -11.16 -51.90 16.92
N ALA A 74 -12.28 -51.17 16.84
CA ALA A 74 -12.51 -50.26 15.72
C ALA A 74 -11.54 -49.07 15.75
N ILE A 75 -11.09 -48.64 14.56
CA ILE A 75 -10.27 -47.44 14.39
C ILE A 75 -11.17 -46.33 13.85
N ASP A 76 -11.49 -45.34 14.68
CA ASP A 76 -12.33 -44.21 14.28
C ASP A 76 -11.55 -43.20 13.42
N ALA A 77 -12.22 -42.66 12.40
CA ALA A 77 -11.65 -41.66 11.50
C ALA A 77 -11.31 -40.37 12.29
N GLY A 78 -10.01 -40.15 12.55
CA GLY A 78 -9.50 -39.00 13.31
C GLY A 78 -8.96 -39.31 14.71
N ALA A 79 -8.99 -40.57 15.16
CA ALA A 79 -8.38 -40.95 16.43
C ALA A 79 -6.84 -40.78 16.39
N SER A 80 -6.26 -40.10 17.37
CA SER A 80 -4.80 -39.96 17.51
C SER A 80 -4.17 -41.08 18.32
N GLU A 81 -4.96 -41.86 19.05
CA GLU A 81 -4.54 -43.00 19.86
C GLU A 81 -5.65 -44.07 19.93
N VAL A 82 -5.28 -45.36 19.94
CA VAL A 82 -6.22 -46.49 20.03
C VAL A 82 -5.78 -47.46 21.15
N PRO A 83 -6.50 -47.55 22.27
CA PRO A 83 -6.27 -48.53 23.32
C PRO A 83 -6.84 -49.91 22.97
N VAL A 84 -6.05 -50.97 23.15
CA VAL A 84 -6.52 -52.36 23.08
C VAL A 84 -6.25 -53.05 24.40
N SER A 85 -7.30 -53.47 25.10
CA SER A 85 -7.18 -54.13 26.41
C SER A 85 -7.40 -55.64 26.31
N LEU A 86 -6.53 -56.39 26.96
CA LEU A 86 -6.61 -57.84 27.12
C LEU A 86 -6.64 -58.18 28.61
N THR A 87 -7.50 -59.12 29.00
CA THR A 87 -7.71 -59.56 30.39
C THR A 87 -7.50 -61.06 30.52
N GLU A 88 -7.33 -61.55 31.75
CA GLU A 88 -7.07 -62.97 32.07
C GLU A 88 -5.73 -63.48 31.50
N ILE A 89 -4.72 -62.59 31.42
CA ILE A 89 -3.40 -62.93 30.91
C ILE A 89 -2.59 -63.60 32.03
N PRO A 90 -2.06 -64.82 31.83
CA PRO A 90 -1.15 -65.44 32.78
C PRO A 90 0.15 -64.62 32.94
N TYR A 91 0.78 -64.72 34.11
CA TYR A 91 2.09 -64.10 34.30
C TYR A 91 3.14 -64.81 33.45
N GLY A 92 3.92 -64.06 32.68
CA GLY A 92 4.87 -64.67 31.76
C GLY A 92 5.52 -63.66 30.81
N THR A 93 6.39 -64.17 29.95
CA THR A 93 7.02 -63.37 28.87
C THR A 93 6.32 -63.67 27.55
N TYR A 94 5.94 -62.61 26.84
CA TYR A 94 5.11 -62.68 25.66
C TYR A 94 5.76 -61.94 24.48
N THR A 95 5.52 -62.48 23.29
CA THR A 95 5.60 -61.74 22.05
C THR A 95 4.25 -61.08 21.77
N VAL A 96 4.23 -59.75 21.72
CA VAL A 96 3.05 -58.93 21.40
C VAL A 96 3.05 -58.61 19.92
N LYS A 97 1.97 -58.95 19.22
CA LYS A 97 1.77 -58.69 17.80
C LYS A 97 0.54 -57.81 17.61
N ALA A 98 0.68 -56.65 16.99
CA ALA A 98 -0.44 -55.75 16.65
C ALA A 98 -0.67 -55.72 15.14
N GLU A 99 -1.90 -55.90 14.70
CA GLU A 99 -2.30 -55.97 13.29
C GLU A 99 -3.43 -54.98 12.99
N ALA A 100 -3.19 -54.03 12.09
CA ALA A 100 -4.22 -53.14 11.56
C ALA A 100 -4.79 -53.73 10.27
N LYS A 101 -6.11 -53.90 10.22
CA LYS A 101 -6.83 -54.65 9.19
C LYS A 101 -7.93 -53.80 8.54
N THR A 102 -8.28 -54.16 7.31
CA THR A 102 -9.51 -53.67 6.67
C THR A 102 -10.74 -54.34 7.27
N GLY A 103 -11.92 -53.76 7.06
CA GLY A 103 -13.20 -54.37 7.44
C GLY A 103 -13.48 -55.76 6.81
N ALA A 104 -12.69 -56.18 5.82
CA ALA A 104 -12.74 -57.51 5.20
C ALA A 104 -11.68 -58.50 5.76
N GLY A 105 -10.90 -58.10 6.78
CA GLY A 105 -9.94 -58.96 7.48
C GLY A 105 -8.52 -59.02 6.87
N ALA A 106 -8.24 -58.22 5.83
CA ALA A 106 -6.90 -58.16 5.24
C ALA A 106 -5.95 -57.32 6.12
N VAL A 107 -4.81 -57.90 6.51
CA VAL A 107 -3.78 -57.21 7.31
C VAL A 107 -3.02 -56.22 6.43
N LEU A 108 -3.15 -54.94 6.74
CA LEU A 108 -2.48 -53.86 6.01
C LEU A 108 -1.15 -53.48 6.66
N PHE A 109 -1.10 -53.55 7.99
CA PHE A 109 0.09 -53.24 8.77
C PHE A 109 0.20 -54.17 9.96
N MET A 110 1.41 -54.59 10.31
CA MET A 110 1.69 -55.52 11.38
C MET A 110 2.99 -55.12 12.09
N GLN A 111 2.96 -55.12 13.41
CA GLN A 111 4.16 -54.92 14.21
C GLN A 111 4.24 -55.99 15.30
N THR A 112 5.46 -56.40 15.65
CA THR A 112 5.72 -57.41 16.68
C THR A 112 6.80 -56.93 17.65
N ALA A 113 6.62 -57.18 18.94
CA ALA A 113 7.60 -56.96 20.00
C ALA A 113 7.71 -58.20 20.86
N THR A 114 8.92 -58.72 21.03
CA THR A 114 9.21 -59.95 21.79
C THR A 114 9.77 -59.61 23.17
N GLY A 115 9.72 -60.54 24.11
CA GLY A 115 10.36 -60.42 25.42
C GLY A 115 9.60 -59.54 26.42
N ILE A 116 8.29 -59.34 26.23
CA ILE A 116 7.48 -58.48 27.11
C ILE A 116 7.03 -59.28 28.33
N ALA A 117 7.60 -58.97 29.50
CA ALA A 117 7.18 -59.55 30.77
C ALA A 117 5.87 -58.90 31.24
N ILE A 118 4.81 -59.71 31.31
CA ILE A 118 3.50 -59.28 31.79
C ILE A 118 3.35 -59.76 33.24
N GLY A 119 3.30 -58.79 34.15
CA GLY A 119 3.22 -58.98 35.60
C GLY A 119 1.83 -58.68 36.17
N SER A 120 0.81 -58.54 35.32
CA SER A 120 -0.59 -58.26 35.67
C SER A 120 -1.55 -59.23 34.96
N ASN A 121 -2.74 -59.46 35.52
CA ASN A 121 -3.79 -60.27 34.89
C ASN A 121 -4.56 -59.53 33.78
N ALA A 122 -4.20 -58.27 33.50
CA ALA A 122 -4.76 -57.44 32.44
C ALA A 122 -3.70 -56.48 31.90
N VAL A 123 -3.70 -56.24 30.59
CA VAL A 123 -2.77 -55.35 29.89
C VAL A 123 -3.52 -54.50 28.88
N THR A 124 -3.23 -53.20 28.85
CA THR A 124 -3.65 -52.31 27.76
C THR A 124 -2.46 -51.98 26.88
N VAL A 125 -2.63 -52.12 25.57
CA VAL A 125 -1.66 -51.74 24.54
C VAL A 125 -2.18 -50.49 23.83
N MET A 126 -1.44 -49.39 23.92
CA MET A 126 -1.76 -48.11 23.26
C MET A 126 -1.00 -47.95 21.95
N LEU A 127 -1.72 -47.58 20.87
CA LEU A 127 -1.13 -47.26 19.56
C LEU A 127 -1.44 -45.81 19.17
N ASN A 128 -0.41 -45.04 18.79
CA ASN A 128 -0.55 -43.64 18.37
C ASN A 128 -0.63 -43.52 16.84
N LEU A 129 -1.58 -42.71 16.34
CA LEU A 129 -1.93 -42.54 14.93
C LEU A 129 -1.69 -41.09 14.45
N VAL A 130 -1.55 -40.91 13.12
CA VAL A 130 -1.33 -39.60 12.47
C VAL A 130 -2.38 -39.39 11.39
N PRO A 131 -3.01 -38.20 11.29
CA PRO A 131 -3.95 -37.90 10.22
C PRO A 131 -3.27 -37.85 8.83
N ALA A 132 -4.05 -38.11 7.78
CA ALA A 132 -3.58 -38.36 6.41
C ALA A 132 -3.22 -37.11 5.59
N ASP A 133 -2.87 -35.99 6.23
CA ASP A 133 -2.64 -34.70 5.58
C ASP A 133 -1.17 -34.38 5.24
N ALA A 134 -0.25 -35.34 5.40
CA ALA A 134 1.12 -35.25 4.88
C ALA A 134 1.33 -36.24 3.71
N THR A 135 1.57 -35.77 2.48
CA THR A 135 1.85 -36.65 1.33
C THR A 135 3.19 -36.32 0.65
N ALA A 136 4.08 -37.30 0.58
CA ALA A 136 5.04 -37.46 -0.51
C ALA A 136 4.39 -38.34 -1.59
N LEU A 137 4.40 -37.92 -2.86
CA LEU A 137 3.79 -38.67 -3.96
C LEU A 137 4.74 -39.80 -4.40
N ASP A 138 4.31 -41.05 -4.26
CA ASP A 138 4.93 -42.19 -4.93
C ASP A 138 4.16 -42.46 -6.24
N ALA A 139 4.75 -42.08 -7.37
CA ALA A 139 4.12 -42.13 -8.68
C ALA A 139 4.22 -43.55 -9.27
N ALA A 140 3.31 -44.44 -8.88
CA ALA A 140 3.10 -45.70 -9.57
C ALA A 140 1.61 -46.08 -9.63
N GLY A 141 0.84 -45.41 -10.50
CA GLY A 141 -0.40 -46.00 -11.05
C GLY A 141 -1.68 -45.14 -11.08
N ALA A 142 -1.72 -43.94 -10.49
CA ALA A 142 -2.93 -43.13 -10.49
C ALA A 142 -3.02 -42.21 -11.72
N SER A 143 -4.15 -42.25 -12.44
CA SER A 143 -4.42 -41.43 -13.64
C SER A 143 -5.00 -40.04 -13.32
N ALA A 144 -5.14 -39.69 -12.04
CA ALA A 144 -5.69 -38.44 -11.56
C ALA A 144 -5.08 -38.11 -10.18
N ILE A 145 -4.77 -36.84 -9.94
CA ILE A 145 -4.36 -36.32 -8.63
C ILE A 145 -5.60 -35.66 -8.02
N ASP A 146 -6.15 -36.25 -6.95
CA ASP A 146 -7.22 -35.62 -6.19
C ASP A 146 -6.65 -34.49 -5.34
N ILE A 147 -7.05 -33.26 -5.65
CA ILE A 147 -6.66 -32.06 -4.91
C ILE A 147 -7.68 -31.84 -3.79
N PRO A 148 -7.26 -31.73 -2.52
CA PRO A 148 -8.18 -31.38 -1.44
C PRO A 148 -8.84 -30.02 -1.72
N SER A 149 -10.09 -29.82 -1.30
CA SER A 149 -10.82 -28.57 -1.53
C SER A 149 -10.00 -27.37 -1.05
N LEU A 150 -9.53 -26.54 -1.98
CA LEU A 150 -8.82 -25.30 -1.68
C LEU A 150 -9.84 -24.18 -1.49
N GLY A 151 -9.71 -23.45 -0.38
CA GLY A 151 -10.41 -22.18 -0.18
C GLY A 151 -10.01 -21.14 -1.25
N ALA A 152 -10.83 -20.11 -1.43
CA ALA A 152 -10.49 -19.01 -2.33
C ALA A 152 -9.25 -18.26 -1.81
N GLY A 153 -8.23 -18.13 -2.66
CA GLY A 153 -6.91 -17.54 -2.35
C GLY A 153 -5.86 -18.54 -1.85
N GLU A 154 -6.21 -19.82 -1.67
CA GLU A 154 -5.26 -20.82 -1.17
C GLU A 154 -4.40 -21.42 -2.29
N SER A 155 -3.18 -21.82 -1.92
CA SER A 155 -2.26 -22.57 -2.77
C SER A 155 -1.73 -23.81 -2.07
N ARG A 156 -1.40 -24.84 -2.85
CA ARG A 156 -0.63 -26.00 -2.38
C ARG A 156 0.47 -26.32 -3.37
N THR A 157 1.64 -26.66 -2.84
CA THR A 157 2.83 -27.05 -3.62
C THR A 157 3.29 -28.44 -3.21
N TRP A 158 3.56 -29.28 -4.21
CA TRP A 158 4.10 -30.63 -4.04
C TRP A 158 5.50 -30.70 -4.64
N PHE A 159 6.42 -31.32 -3.90
CA PHE A 159 7.77 -31.64 -4.37
C PHE A 159 7.77 -32.97 -5.14
N LEU A 160 8.42 -32.98 -6.31
CA LEU A 160 8.61 -34.15 -7.15
C LEU A 160 10.10 -34.55 -7.11
N ALA A 161 10.38 -35.69 -6.48
CA ALA A 161 11.75 -36.15 -6.24
C ALA A 161 12.48 -36.57 -7.54
N PRO A 162 13.83 -36.39 -7.60
CA PRO A 162 14.64 -36.87 -8.73
C PRO A 162 14.55 -38.40 -8.84
N GLY A 163 14.25 -38.91 -10.04
CA GLY A 163 14.23 -40.35 -10.30
C GLY A 163 12.91 -41.05 -10.03
N ALA A 164 11.82 -40.33 -9.71
CA ALA A 164 10.46 -40.87 -9.86
C ALA A 164 10.28 -41.29 -11.33
N GLY A 165 10.28 -42.60 -11.58
CA GLY A 165 10.26 -43.17 -12.91
C GLY A 165 9.05 -42.66 -13.71
N LEU A 166 9.33 -42.11 -14.89
CA LEU A 166 8.37 -41.80 -15.95
C LEU A 166 7.17 -40.91 -15.54
N LEU A 167 7.32 -39.60 -15.74
CA LEU A 167 6.25 -38.83 -16.37
C LEU A 167 6.29 -39.04 -17.91
N VAL A 168 6.41 -40.30 -18.34
CA VAL A 168 5.96 -40.72 -19.69
C VAL A 168 4.61 -41.42 -19.48
N ALA A 169 3.67 -40.69 -18.90
CA ALA A 169 2.30 -41.17 -18.75
C ALA A 169 1.37 -39.95 -18.72
N ARG A 170 0.68 -39.75 -19.85
CA ARG A 170 -0.67 -39.19 -19.99
C ARG A 170 -1.03 -38.01 -19.06
N SER A 171 -1.18 -36.81 -19.64
CA SER A 171 -2.00 -35.66 -19.16
C SER A 171 -2.37 -35.71 -17.67
N VAL A 172 -1.74 -34.92 -16.79
CA VAL A 172 -2.24 -34.75 -15.41
C VAL A 172 -3.59 -34.05 -15.46
N PHE A 173 -4.62 -34.66 -14.86
CA PHE A 173 -5.98 -34.11 -14.77
C PHE A 173 -6.28 -33.65 -13.36
N PHE A 174 -6.87 -32.46 -13.26
CA PHE A 174 -7.40 -31.91 -12.02
C PHE A 174 -8.93 -31.92 -12.09
N SER A 175 -9.60 -32.34 -11.02
CA SER A 175 -11.06 -32.30 -10.88
C SER A 175 -11.44 -31.60 -9.57
N GLY A 176 -12.61 -30.96 -9.51
CA GLY A 176 -13.09 -30.26 -8.31
C GLY A 176 -12.54 -28.84 -8.10
N LEU A 177 -11.83 -28.28 -9.08
CA LEU A 177 -11.32 -26.91 -9.03
C LEU A 177 -12.38 -25.89 -9.49
N GLY A 178 -12.39 -24.70 -8.89
CA GLY A 178 -13.21 -23.58 -9.36
C GLY A 178 -12.76 -23.07 -10.74
N PRO A 179 -13.62 -22.38 -11.51
CA PRO A 179 -13.33 -21.90 -12.86
C PRO A 179 -12.11 -20.96 -12.96
N ASP A 180 -11.70 -20.36 -11.85
CA ASP A 180 -10.56 -19.43 -11.76
C ASP A 180 -9.28 -20.06 -11.17
N SER A 181 -9.20 -21.38 -11.13
CA SER A 181 -8.03 -22.08 -10.58
C SER A 181 -6.90 -22.18 -11.60
N MET A 182 -5.65 -22.21 -11.13
CA MET A 182 -4.45 -22.39 -11.95
C MET A 182 -3.56 -23.49 -11.42
N ALA A 183 -2.91 -24.24 -12.31
CA ALA A 183 -1.92 -25.25 -11.98
C ALA A 183 -0.64 -25.01 -12.80
N PHE A 184 0.52 -24.99 -12.14
CA PHE A 184 1.80 -24.84 -12.84
C PHE A 184 2.90 -25.75 -12.28
N LEU A 185 3.78 -26.18 -13.18
CA LEU A 185 4.92 -27.05 -12.91
C LEU A 185 6.21 -26.24 -13.10
N GLN A 186 7.11 -26.27 -12.12
CA GLN A 186 8.41 -25.62 -12.18
C GLN A 186 9.53 -26.64 -11.99
N SER A 187 10.66 -26.47 -12.68
CA SER A 187 11.87 -27.22 -12.38
C SER A 187 12.57 -26.68 -11.13
N ALA A 188 13.48 -27.44 -10.54
CA ALA A 188 14.20 -27.04 -9.34
C ALA A 188 15.06 -25.77 -9.48
N ASP A 189 15.38 -25.37 -10.72
CA ASP A 189 16.03 -24.09 -11.05
C ASP A 189 15.04 -22.93 -11.22
N GLY A 190 13.77 -23.11 -10.85
CA GLY A 190 12.74 -22.08 -10.82
C GLY A 190 12.11 -21.74 -12.18
N LYS A 191 12.48 -22.44 -13.26
CA LYS A 191 11.87 -22.22 -14.58
C LYS A 191 10.47 -22.82 -14.66
N LEU A 192 9.54 -22.06 -15.22
CA LEU A 192 8.20 -22.55 -15.54
C LEU A 192 8.29 -23.59 -16.67
N VAL A 193 7.87 -24.81 -16.36
CA VAL A 193 7.89 -25.97 -17.28
C VAL A 193 6.54 -26.14 -17.97
N ALA A 194 5.43 -25.96 -17.24
CA ALA A 194 4.09 -26.07 -17.78
C ALA A 194 3.06 -25.27 -16.95
N LEU A 195 1.98 -24.82 -17.58
CA LEU A 195 0.89 -24.03 -16.97
C LEU A 195 -0.46 -24.45 -17.54
N SER A 196 -1.50 -24.47 -16.70
CA SER A 196 -2.89 -24.73 -17.10
C SER A 196 -3.87 -23.88 -16.28
N HIS A 197 -5.01 -23.52 -16.89
CA HIS A 197 -6.04 -22.66 -16.29
C HIS A 197 -7.43 -23.33 -16.35
N GLY A 198 -8.23 -23.16 -15.30
CA GLY A 198 -9.66 -23.49 -15.27
C GLY A 198 -10.02 -24.82 -14.59
N ALA A 199 -11.33 -24.99 -14.33
CA ALA A 199 -11.95 -26.08 -13.56
C ALA A 199 -11.70 -27.52 -14.08
N SER A 200 -11.19 -27.66 -15.30
CA SER A 200 -10.83 -28.96 -15.90
C SER A 200 -9.69 -28.74 -16.89
N SER A 201 -8.47 -28.77 -16.39
CA SER A 201 -7.31 -28.31 -17.13
C SER A 201 -6.22 -29.39 -17.13
N ARG A 202 -5.65 -29.66 -18.31
CA ARG A 202 -4.58 -30.64 -18.52
C ARG A 202 -3.25 -29.93 -18.60
N LEU A 203 -2.23 -30.41 -17.90
CA LEU A 203 -0.86 -29.98 -18.18
C LEU A 203 -0.35 -30.67 -19.46
N PRO A 204 0.25 -29.93 -20.42
CA PRO A 204 0.73 -30.51 -21.68
C PRO A 204 1.80 -31.58 -21.43
N THR A 205 1.78 -32.63 -22.24
CA THR A 205 2.72 -33.76 -22.16
C THR A 205 4.15 -33.27 -22.43
N MET A 206 5.06 -33.37 -21.47
CA MET A 206 6.46 -33.02 -21.69
C MET A 206 7.41 -33.84 -20.81
N SER A 207 8.60 -34.13 -21.35
CA SER A 207 9.61 -34.93 -20.68
C SER A 207 10.45 -34.05 -19.74
N LEU A 208 10.25 -34.18 -18.43
CA LEU A 208 11.25 -33.76 -17.45
C LEU A 208 12.48 -34.67 -17.63
N GLY A 209 13.65 -34.10 -17.90
CA GLY A 209 14.90 -34.87 -18.00
C GLY A 209 15.14 -35.68 -16.73
N SER A 210 15.70 -36.88 -16.86
CA SER A 210 15.75 -37.96 -15.85
C SER A 210 16.60 -37.70 -14.59
N GLY A 211 16.77 -36.44 -14.15
CA GLY A 211 17.65 -36.11 -13.04
C GLY A 211 17.32 -34.83 -12.25
N ASN A 212 16.32 -34.03 -12.65
CA ASN A 212 16.05 -32.76 -11.99
C ASN A 212 14.76 -32.82 -11.15
N PRO A 213 14.78 -32.36 -9.89
CA PRO A 213 13.56 -32.21 -9.09
C PRO A 213 12.62 -31.18 -9.72
N ALA A 214 11.34 -31.26 -9.40
CA ALA A 214 10.32 -30.31 -9.87
C ALA A 214 9.29 -30.02 -8.77
N TYR A 215 8.56 -28.92 -8.93
CA TYR A 215 7.51 -28.47 -8.01
C TYR A 215 6.21 -28.29 -8.79
N LEU A 216 5.14 -28.93 -8.33
CA LEU A 216 3.79 -28.71 -8.85
C LEU A 216 3.04 -27.80 -7.87
N THR A 217 2.49 -26.69 -8.34
CA THR A 217 1.69 -25.78 -7.51
C THR A 217 0.30 -25.59 -8.10
N VAL A 218 -0.73 -25.63 -7.25
CA VAL A 218 -2.13 -25.37 -7.64
C VAL A 218 -2.71 -24.26 -6.76
N TYR A 219 -3.40 -23.31 -7.41
CA TYR A 219 -3.98 -22.11 -6.83
C TYR A 219 -5.49 -22.04 -7.14
N SER A 220 -6.29 -21.57 -6.19
CA SER A 220 -7.76 -21.39 -6.34
C SER A 220 -8.13 -19.91 -6.16
N GLY A 221 -8.62 -19.19 -7.19
CA GLY A 221 -9.23 -17.85 -6.99
C GLY A 221 -9.08 -16.83 -8.13
N SER A 222 -10.04 -15.89 -8.22
CA SER A 222 -10.30 -14.97 -9.35
C SER A 222 -9.67 -13.56 -9.27
N SER A 223 -8.67 -13.34 -8.44
CA SER A 223 -7.94 -12.06 -8.45
C SER A 223 -6.63 -12.21 -9.21
N ALA A 224 -6.51 -11.41 -10.28
CA ALA A 224 -5.33 -11.07 -11.08
C ALA A 224 -4.10 -11.99 -10.92
N VAL A 225 -3.69 -12.58 -12.04
CA VAL A 225 -2.40 -13.27 -12.24
C VAL A 225 -1.31 -12.61 -11.40
N PRO A 226 -0.73 -13.30 -10.39
CA PRO A 226 0.57 -12.90 -9.89
C PRO A 226 1.53 -13.11 -11.04
N ALA A 227 2.10 -12.03 -11.57
CA ALA A 227 3.34 -12.14 -12.31
C ALA A 227 4.28 -13.02 -11.47
N SER A 228 4.84 -14.05 -12.09
CA SER A 228 5.74 -15.04 -11.50
C SER A 228 6.61 -14.49 -10.34
N ARG A 229 6.32 -14.86 -9.08
CA ARG A 229 7.18 -14.86 -7.86
C ARG A 229 6.37 -14.59 -6.57
N ALA A 230 5.58 -15.55 -6.07
CA ALA A 230 4.98 -15.42 -4.74
C ALA A 230 5.20 -16.69 -3.91
N PHE A 231 6.37 -16.77 -3.27
CA PHE A 231 6.56 -17.53 -2.04
C PHE A 231 6.75 -16.48 -0.93
N PRO A 232 6.04 -16.54 0.21
CA PRO A 232 6.23 -15.57 1.28
C PRO A 232 7.66 -15.68 1.84
N GLY A 233 8.35 -14.55 1.97
CA GLY A 233 9.63 -14.46 2.66
C GLY A 233 9.52 -14.73 4.16
N PRO A 234 10.60 -14.49 4.92
CA PRO A 234 10.66 -14.86 6.32
C PRO A 234 9.62 -14.10 7.15
N ALA A 235 9.07 -14.75 8.16
CA ALA A 235 8.18 -14.08 9.11
C ALA A 235 8.97 -13.01 9.88
N MET A 236 8.57 -11.75 9.75
CA MET A 236 9.24 -10.59 10.33
C MET A 236 8.59 -10.16 11.65
N VAL A 237 9.41 -9.85 12.64
CA VAL A 237 9.05 -9.32 13.97
C VAL A 237 9.42 -7.84 14.01
N ALA A 238 8.48 -7.00 14.44
CA ALA A 238 8.75 -5.58 14.66
C ALA A 238 9.65 -5.40 15.89
N VAL A 239 10.79 -4.72 15.69
CA VAL A 239 11.72 -4.33 16.74
C VAL A 239 11.56 -2.82 16.98
N PRO A 240 11.15 -2.39 18.19
CA PRO A 240 10.89 -0.98 18.46
C PRO A 240 12.20 -0.17 18.48
N ALA A 241 12.12 1.12 18.17
CA ALA A 241 13.24 2.03 18.36
C ALA A 241 13.63 2.12 19.85
N GLY A 242 14.90 2.40 20.13
CA GLY A 242 15.36 2.55 21.51
C GLY A 242 16.83 2.88 21.63
N ALA A 243 17.33 2.79 22.87
CA ALA A 243 18.71 3.08 23.22
C ALA A 243 19.27 2.01 24.17
N PHE A 244 20.56 1.68 24.01
CA PHE A 244 21.23 0.72 24.87
C PHE A 244 22.70 1.02 25.09
N GLN A 245 23.23 0.54 26.20
CA GLN A 245 24.65 0.54 26.51
C GLN A 245 25.33 -0.66 25.85
N ARG A 246 26.40 -0.41 25.08
CA ARG A 246 27.07 -1.45 24.28
C ARG A 246 27.90 -2.43 25.13
N ASP A 247 28.49 -1.96 26.22
CA ASP A 247 29.36 -2.76 27.10
C ASP A 247 29.53 -2.11 28.49
N ALA A 248 30.35 -2.71 29.37
CA ALA A 248 30.57 -2.26 30.75
C ALA A 248 31.39 -0.96 30.92
N THR A 249 31.82 -0.30 29.84
CA THR A 249 32.61 0.94 29.92
C THR A 249 31.73 2.18 30.20
N ALA A 250 32.34 3.38 30.26
CA ALA A 250 31.72 4.61 30.75
C ALA A 250 30.29 4.88 30.24
N ALA A 251 29.47 5.56 31.05
CA ALA A 251 28.04 5.82 30.80
C ALA A 251 27.70 6.58 29.49
N THR A 252 28.71 6.96 28.69
CA THR A 252 28.57 7.62 27.39
C THR A 252 28.51 6.65 26.20
N ASN A 253 28.74 5.35 26.40
CA ASN A 253 28.82 4.31 25.35
C ASN A 253 27.42 3.84 24.87
N ILE A 254 26.57 4.78 24.45
CA ILE A 254 25.15 4.56 24.13
C ILE A 254 24.92 4.43 22.62
N SER A 255 24.23 3.38 22.19
CA SER A 255 23.71 3.24 20.83
C SER A 255 22.23 3.54 20.81
N ARG A 256 21.79 4.39 19.89
CA ARG A 256 20.39 4.54 19.50
C ARG A 256 20.14 3.78 18.21
N VAL A 257 19.00 3.10 18.16
CA VAL A 257 18.57 2.30 17.01
C VAL A 257 17.15 2.72 16.66
N SER A 258 16.93 3.06 15.39
CA SER A 258 15.62 3.32 14.81
C SER A 258 14.74 2.05 14.82
N ALA A 259 13.44 2.18 14.58
CA ALA A 259 12.55 1.01 14.53
C ALA A 259 12.74 0.27 13.21
N PHE A 260 12.81 -1.06 13.28
CA PHE A 260 12.97 -1.92 12.09
C PHE A 260 12.19 -3.22 12.27
N SER A 261 12.16 -4.05 11.23
CA SER A 261 11.65 -5.42 11.30
C SER A 261 12.77 -6.44 11.11
N MET A 262 12.80 -7.50 11.91
CA MET A 262 13.80 -8.57 11.86
C MET A 262 13.14 -9.93 11.61
N ALA A 263 13.77 -10.79 10.81
CA ALA A 263 13.32 -12.16 10.66
C ALA A 263 13.30 -12.89 12.02
N SER A 264 12.17 -13.51 12.34
CA SER A 264 11.96 -14.29 13.57
C SER A 264 12.94 -15.47 13.70
N LEU A 265 13.37 -16.00 12.55
CA LEU A 265 14.28 -17.13 12.41
C LEU A 265 15.52 -16.72 11.60
N GLU A 266 16.61 -17.46 11.78
CA GLU A 266 17.72 -17.48 10.84
C GLU A 266 17.23 -17.85 9.42
N VAL A 267 17.89 -17.37 8.37
CA VAL A 267 17.54 -17.75 6.99
C VAL A 267 17.76 -19.25 6.81
N THR A 268 16.71 -19.99 6.48
CA THR A 268 16.79 -21.45 6.31
C THR A 268 17.44 -21.84 4.98
N ARG A 269 17.95 -23.07 4.92
CA ARG A 269 18.47 -23.67 3.68
C ARG A 269 17.43 -23.65 2.56
N GLU A 270 16.17 -23.95 2.89
CA GLU A 270 15.06 -23.89 1.95
C GLU A 270 14.85 -22.48 1.38
N LEU A 271 14.78 -21.46 2.25
CA LEU A 271 14.54 -20.08 1.81
C LEU A 271 15.73 -19.58 0.96
N TYR A 272 16.96 -19.89 1.36
CA TYR A 272 18.15 -19.54 0.59
C TYR A 272 18.18 -20.19 -0.80
N LEU A 273 17.90 -21.49 -0.86
CA LEU A 273 17.83 -22.25 -2.12
C LEU A 273 16.76 -21.67 -3.05
N ARG A 274 15.59 -21.31 -2.52
CA ARG A 274 14.49 -20.72 -3.31
C ARG A 274 14.83 -19.33 -3.84
N ALA A 275 15.49 -18.50 -3.04
CA ALA A 275 15.83 -17.13 -3.44
C ALA A 275 16.99 -17.08 -4.44
N THR A 276 18.01 -17.93 -4.27
CA THR A 276 19.27 -17.83 -5.05
C THR A 276 19.43 -18.94 -6.09
N GLY A 277 18.62 -20.00 -6.03
CA GLY A 277 18.72 -21.18 -6.89
C GLY A 277 19.81 -22.18 -6.47
N SER A 278 20.53 -21.96 -5.35
CA SER A 278 21.55 -22.89 -4.85
C SER A 278 21.63 -22.91 -3.32
N ASP A 279 22.00 -24.04 -2.71
CA ASP A 279 22.23 -24.17 -1.26
C ASP A 279 23.73 -24.35 -1.01
N PRO A 280 24.42 -23.40 -0.33
CA PRO A 280 25.85 -23.51 -0.03
C PRO A 280 26.15 -24.50 1.12
N SER A 281 25.12 -24.99 1.81
CA SER A 281 25.25 -25.76 3.05
C SER A 281 25.81 -27.17 2.85
N ALA A 282 26.68 -27.60 3.76
CA ALA A 282 27.14 -28.99 3.82
C ALA A 282 26.08 -29.93 4.42
N ALA A 283 25.66 -30.95 3.66
CA ALA A 283 24.63 -31.91 4.09
C ALA A 283 25.00 -32.72 5.35
N ILE A 284 26.29 -32.99 5.59
CA ILE A 284 26.77 -33.77 6.74
C ILE A 284 26.64 -32.99 8.06
N GLY A 285 26.56 -31.67 7.99
CA GLY A 285 26.48 -30.77 9.15
C GLY A 285 25.08 -30.21 9.43
N SER A 286 24.02 -30.77 8.83
CA SER A 286 22.65 -30.26 8.94
C SER A 286 21.65 -31.41 9.02
N SER A 287 20.55 -31.21 9.75
CA SER A 287 19.47 -32.17 9.96
C SER A 287 18.39 -32.13 8.87
N GLY A 288 18.28 -31.03 8.12
CA GLY A 288 17.26 -30.88 7.08
C GLY A 288 17.22 -29.49 6.44
N MET A 289 16.20 -29.24 5.62
CA MET A 289 16.01 -27.97 4.90
C MET A 289 15.45 -26.84 5.76
N SER A 290 14.88 -27.18 6.92
CA SER A 290 14.41 -26.24 7.96
C SER A 290 15.55 -25.69 8.83
N ASP A 291 16.75 -26.24 8.72
CA ASP A 291 17.94 -25.71 9.39
C ASP A 291 18.36 -24.37 8.78
N PRO A 292 19.09 -23.52 9.53
CA PRO A 292 19.72 -22.35 8.97
C PRO A 292 20.69 -22.70 7.84
N VAL A 293 20.73 -21.84 6.83
CA VAL A 293 21.77 -21.90 5.80
C VAL A 293 23.13 -21.69 6.45
N GLN A 294 24.11 -22.51 6.05
CA GLN A 294 25.48 -22.42 6.54
C GLN A 294 26.47 -22.48 5.38
N ARG A 295 27.74 -22.19 5.68
CA ARG A 295 28.79 -21.92 4.68
C ARG A 295 28.38 -20.77 3.74
N CYS A 296 27.61 -19.81 4.27
CA CYS A 296 27.26 -18.61 3.54
C CYS A 296 28.37 -17.57 3.76
N SER A 297 28.99 -17.09 2.68
CA SER A 297 29.88 -15.93 2.75
C SER A 297 29.07 -14.66 2.94
N TRP A 298 29.71 -13.59 3.41
CA TRP A 298 29.06 -12.29 3.53
C TRP A 298 28.55 -11.79 2.16
N TYR A 299 29.32 -12.05 1.09
CA TYR A 299 28.91 -11.81 -0.29
C TYR A 299 27.62 -12.56 -0.66
N GLY A 300 27.52 -13.84 -0.29
CA GLY A 300 26.32 -14.64 -0.50
C GLY A 300 25.11 -14.08 0.23
N ALA A 301 25.30 -13.62 1.46
CA ALA A 301 24.24 -13.07 2.28
C ALA A 301 23.68 -11.74 1.72
N ILE A 302 24.53 -10.82 1.26
CA ILE A 302 24.07 -9.55 0.65
C ILE A 302 23.42 -9.78 -0.72
N ALA A 303 23.90 -10.76 -1.50
CA ALA A 303 23.28 -11.14 -2.77
C ALA A 303 21.88 -11.73 -2.52
N PHE A 304 21.75 -12.62 -1.53
CA PHE A 304 20.46 -13.17 -1.11
C PHE A 304 19.47 -12.05 -0.71
N CYS A 305 19.90 -11.04 0.05
CA CYS A 305 19.05 -9.95 0.49
C CYS A 305 18.42 -9.20 -0.70
N ASN A 306 19.23 -8.85 -1.70
CA ASN A 306 18.74 -8.18 -2.91
C ASN A 306 17.87 -9.09 -3.78
N GLU A 307 18.20 -10.38 -3.90
CA GLU A 307 17.40 -11.36 -4.62
C GLU A 307 16.02 -11.52 -4.00
N LEU A 308 15.97 -11.69 -2.68
CA LEU A 308 14.71 -11.80 -1.95
C LEU A 308 13.90 -10.50 -2.07
N SER A 309 14.54 -9.35 -1.98
CA SER A 309 13.88 -8.04 -2.21
C SER A 309 13.25 -7.98 -3.60
N SER A 310 14.01 -8.38 -4.63
CA SER A 310 13.53 -8.43 -6.01
C SER A 310 12.45 -9.48 -6.23
N ILE A 311 12.47 -10.58 -5.47
CA ILE A 311 11.42 -11.61 -5.50
C ILE A 311 10.10 -11.05 -4.96
N GLU A 312 10.17 -10.27 -3.89
CA GLU A 312 9.00 -9.67 -3.25
C GLU A 312 8.59 -8.30 -3.82
N GLY A 313 9.27 -7.80 -4.86
CA GLY A 313 8.98 -6.50 -5.45
C GLY A 313 9.36 -5.31 -4.56
N LEU A 314 10.30 -5.51 -3.63
CA LEU A 314 10.92 -4.46 -2.81
C LEU A 314 12.14 -3.87 -3.51
N GLU A 315 12.51 -2.65 -3.14
CA GLU A 315 13.72 -1.98 -3.62
C GLU A 315 14.97 -2.63 -2.98
N PRO A 316 15.90 -3.21 -3.77
CA PRO A 316 17.11 -3.82 -3.22
C PRO A 316 18.01 -2.81 -2.51
N VAL A 317 18.58 -3.21 -1.36
CA VAL A 317 19.39 -2.31 -0.52
C VAL A 317 20.82 -2.14 -1.03
N TYR A 318 21.44 -3.20 -1.55
CA TYR A 318 22.87 -3.17 -1.85
C TYR A 318 23.19 -2.90 -3.32
N SER A 319 24.03 -1.92 -3.59
CA SER A 319 24.71 -1.76 -4.87
C SER A 319 26.02 -2.55 -4.86
N ILE A 320 26.07 -3.61 -5.65
CA ILE A 320 27.22 -4.53 -5.80
C ILE A 320 27.79 -4.32 -7.19
N ILE A 321 29.08 -3.98 -7.30
CA ILE A 321 29.73 -3.59 -8.57
C ILE A 321 28.92 -2.47 -9.26
N GLY A 322 28.40 -1.52 -8.47
CA GLY A 322 27.60 -0.39 -8.97
C GLY A 322 26.17 -0.72 -9.44
N SER A 323 25.67 -1.94 -9.20
CA SER A 323 24.34 -2.39 -9.66
C SER A 323 23.55 -3.09 -8.55
N THR A 324 22.23 -2.90 -8.54
CA THR A 324 21.27 -3.68 -7.72
C THR A 324 20.67 -4.88 -8.47
N ASP A 325 20.93 -5.01 -9.78
CA ASP A 325 20.45 -6.10 -10.62
C ASP A 325 21.43 -7.28 -10.64
N ARG A 326 20.92 -8.47 -10.29
CA ARG A 326 21.64 -9.75 -10.29
C ARG A 326 22.39 -10.04 -11.59
N ALA A 327 21.79 -9.68 -12.73
CA ALA A 327 22.34 -9.97 -14.05
C ALA A 327 23.73 -9.34 -14.27
N ASN A 328 24.05 -8.30 -13.49
CA ASN A 328 25.29 -7.53 -13.63
C ASN A 328 26.40 -7.95 -12.66
N TRP A 329 26.16 -8.88 -11.72
CA TRP A 329 27.16 -9.20 -10.67
C TRP A 329 28.10 -10.36 -11.02
N GLY A 330 27.79 -11.17 -12.03
CA GLY A 330 28.56 -12.38 -12.33
C GLY A 330 28.45 -13.46 -11.24
N ALA A 331 29.44 -14.33 -11.10
CA ALA A 331 29.45 -15.33 -10.02
C ALA A 331 29.79 -14.67 -8.68
N ILE A 332 29.19 -15.14 -7.58
CA ILE A 332 29.54 -14.68 -6.24
C ILE A 332 30.99 -15.12 -5.94
N PRO A 333 31.90 -14.20 -5.56
CA PRO A 333 33.30 -14.54 -5.31
C PRO A 333 33.48 -15.53 -4.16
N THR A 334 34.46 -16.42 -4.31
CA THR A 334 34.89 -17.38 -3.27
C THR A 334 36.24 -17.00 -2.64
N SER A 335 36.79 -15.85 -3.02
CA SER A 335 37.99 -15.23 -2.49
C SER A 335 37.75 -13.73 -2.32
N SER A 336 38.60 -13.03 -1.56
CA SER A 336 38.54 -11.57 -1.43
C SER A 336 38.41 -10.88 -2.80
N ASP A 337 37.43 -9.99 -2.92
CA ASP A 337 37.11 -9.27 -4.14
C ASP A 337 36.88 -7.77 -3.82
N PRO A 338 37.64 -6.85 -4.42
CA PRO A 338 37.58 -5.43 -4.08
C PRO A 338 36.24 -4.76 -4.41
N ASP A 339 35.54 -5.22 -5.44
CA ASP A 339 34.28 -4.61 -5.86
C ASP A 339 33.14 -5.06 -4.94
N TRP A 340 33.13 -6.32 -4.53
CA TRP A 340 32.18 -6.84 -3.55
C TRP A 340 32.47 -6.30 -2.13
N ASN A 341 33.74 -6.10 -1.79
CA ASN A 341 34.15 -5.44 -0.55
C ASN A 341 33.66 -3.99 -0.46
N SER A 342 33.48 -3.33 -1.60
CA SER A 342 33.05 -1.94 -1.74
C SER A 342 31.54 -1.79 -1.96
N ALA A 343 30.74 -2.84 -1.71
CA ALA A 343 29.29 -2.77 -1.81
C ALA A 343 28.73 -1.62 -0.95
N ILE A 344 27.75 -0.90 -1.49
CA ILE A 344 27.14 0.28 -0.85
C ILE A 344 25.69 -0.04 -0.49
N ALA A 345 25.29 0.22 0.75
CA ALA A 345 23.89 0.10 1.18
C ALA A 345 23.15 1.42 0.95
N ASN A 346 21.96 1.37 0.36
CA ASN A 346 21.00 2.47 0.33
C ASN A 346 20.13 2.41 1.59
N PRO A 347 20.29 3.36 2.55
CA PRO A 347 19.51 3.34 3.79
C PRO A 347 18.02 3.64 3.57
N ASP A 348 17.64 4.25 2.45
CA ASP A 348 16.25 4.63 2.15
C ASP A 348 15.45 3.51 1.46
N ALA A 349 16.12 2.43 1.04
CA ALA A 349 15.48 1.32 0.36
C ALA A 349 14.65 0.45 1.33
N ASN A 350 13.48 0.00 0.88
CA ASN A 350 12.54 -0.79 1.69
C ASN A 350 12.79 -2.31 1.66
N GLY A 351 13.84 -2.76 0.96
CA GLY A 351 14.20 -4.17 0.82
C GLY A 351 14.86 -4.79 2.05
N TYR A 352 15.16 -6.07 1.93
CA TYR A 352 15.90 -6.82 2.93
C TYR A 352 17.38 -6.44 2.94
N ARG A 353 17.96 -6.44 4.13
CA ARG A 353 19.40 -6.27 4.37
C ARG A 353 19.87 -7.10 5.56
N LEU A 354 21.18 -7.13 5.76
CA LEU A 354 21.78 -7.65 6.98
C LEU A 354 21.52 -6.64 8.11
N PRO A 355 21.33 -7.10 9.36
CA PRO A 355 21.33 -6.20 10.49
C PRO A 355 22.68 -5.50 10.62
N THR A 356 22.67 -4.25 11.06
CA THR A 356 23.85 -3.67 11.70
C THR A 356 24.15 -4.41 13.00
N GLU A 357 25.39 -4.35 13.47
CA GLU A 357 25.80 -4.95 14.72
C GLU A 357 24.97 -4.39 15.90
N MET A 358 24.59 -3.11 15.83
CA MET A 358 23.78 -2.45 16.86
C MET A 358 22.31 -2.90 16.84
N GLU A 359 21.72 -3.07 15.66
CA GLU A 359 20.38 -3.65 15.52
C GLU A 359 20.33 -5.09 16.02
N TRP A 360 21.36 -5.88 15.68
CA TRP A 360 21.46 -7.27 16.15
C TRP A 360 21.51 -7.33 17.68
N MET A 361 22.36 -6.51 18.30
CA MET A 361 22.43 -6.42 19.77
C MET A 361 21.10 -5.99 20.38
N TRP A 362 20.51 -4.92 19.87
CA TRP A 362 19.25 -4.38 20.37
C TRP A 362 18.15 -5.45 20.38
N ALA A 363 18.02 -6.17 19.27
CA ALA A 363 17.10 -7.28 19.14
C ALA A 363 17.44 -8.46 20.07
N ALA A 364 18.71 -8.87 20.15
CA ALA A 364 19.16 -10.01 20.96
C ALA A 364 18.95 -9.78 22.47
N MET A 365 19.09 -8.54 22.95
CA MET A 365 18.83 -8.17 24.34
C MET A 365 17.34 -8.16 24.72
N GLY A 366 16.43 -8.27 23.74
CA GLY A 366 14.99 -8.12 23.96
C GLY A 366 14.50 -6.67 23.89
N ALA A 367 15.32 -5.76 23.35
CA ALA A 367 15.03 -4.33 23.23
C ALA A 367 14.62 -3.69 24.58
N ALA A 368 13.55 -2.88 24.56
CA ALA A 368 12.97 -2.28 25.77
C ALA A 368 12.08 -3.28 26.56
N SER A 369 11.84 -4.48 26.01
CA SER A 369 11.06 -5.55 26.64
C SER A 369 11.94 -6.50 27.46
N ASP A 370 13.20 -6.14 27.74
CA ASP A 370 14.10 -6.93 28.58
C ASP A 370 13.42 -7.27 29.91
N ALA A 371 13.30 -8.57 30.20
CA ALA A 371 12.57 -9.06 31.35
C ALA A 371 13.32 -8.88 32.69
N ARG A 372 14.58 -8.40 32.67
CA ARG A 372 15.39 -8.19 33.88
C ARG A 372 15.07 -6.85 34.54
N ALA A 373 14.68 -6.90 35.81
CA ALA A 373 14.33 -5.72 36.58
C ALA A 373 15.55 -4.81 36.83
N GLY A 374 15.42 -3.53 36.48
CA GLY A 374 16.45 -2.51 36.73
C GLY A 374 17.45 -2.31 35.58
N ASP A 375 17.38 -3.12 34.52
CA ASP A 375 18.28 -2.98 33.38
C ASP A 375 17.90 -1.84 32.42
N VAL A 376 16.64 -1.39 32.46
CA VAL A 376 16.20 -0.21 31.71
C VAL A 376 16.12 0.99 32.64
N GLU A 377 17.06 1.92 32.51
CA GLU A 377 17.13 3.16 33.29
C GLU A 377 17.00 4.36 32.34
N GLY A 378 16.08 5.29 32.63
CA GLY A 378 15.90 6.49 31.81
C GLY A 378 15.52 6.21 30.34
N GLY A 379 14.95 5.04 30.04
CA GLY A 379 14.64 4.60 28.67
C GLY A 379 15.83 4.01 27.91
N ILE A 380 16.94 3.73 28.60
CA ILE A 380 18.15 3.11 28.05
C ILE A 380 18.29 1.70 28.64
N ASN A 381 18.43 0.67 27.81
CA ASN A 381 18.82 -0.66 28.27
C ASN A 381 20.32 -0.68 28.61
N THR A 382 20.64 -0.59 29.90
CA THR A 382 21.99 -0.51 30.47
C THR A 382 22.58 -1.87 30.81
N GLY A 383 21.75 -2.89 31.06
CA GLY A 383 22.21 -4.22 31.48
C GLY A 383 22.20 -5.28 30.38
N GLY A 384 21.44 -5.07 29.30
CA GLY A 384 21.15 -6.04 28.24
C GLY A 384 22.39 -6.71 27.64
N TYR A 385 23.48 -5.96 27.43
CA TYR A 385 24.71 -6.48 26.83
C TYR A 385 25.31 -7.65 27.62
N SER A 386 25.04 -7.72 28.92
CA SER A 386 25.59 -8.74 29.82
C SER A 386 24.84 -10.09 29.77
N LYS A 387 23.77 -10.22 28.96
CA LYS A 387 23.01 -11.47 28.84
C LYS A 387 23.89 -12.61 28.34
N GLY A 388 23.80 -13.75 29.03
CA GLY A 388 24.45 -14.99 28.62
C GLY A 388 23.88 -15.58 27.32
N TYR A 389 22.65 -15.21 26.95
CA TYR A 389 21.95 -15.60 25.71
C TYR A 389 20.66 -14.78 25.55
N GLY A 390 20.08 -14.74 24.34
CA GLY A 390 18.79 -14.09 24.10
C GLY A 390 17.66 -14.74 24.91
N GLY A 391 16.89 -13.95 25.67
CA GLY A 391 15.84 -14.45 26.57
C GLY A 391 16.32 -14.80 27.98
N CYS A 392 17.60 -14.57 28.30
CA CYS A 392 18.12 -14.79 29.66
C CYS A 392 17.55 -13.76 30.65
N VAL A 393 16.86 -14.25 31.68
CA VAL A 393 16.28 -13.44 32.76
C VAL A 393 17.14 -13.41 34.03
N GLU A 394 18.20 -14.21 34.07
CA GLU A 394 19.10 -14.29 35.22
C GLU A 394 20.21 -13.24 35.09
N PRO A 395 20.64 -12.61 36.20
CA PRO A 395 21.76 -11.66 36.17
C PRO A 395 23.10 -12.37 35.97
N GLY A 396 23.95 -11.83 35.08
CA GLY A 396 25.28 -12.36 34.78
C GLY A 396 25.30 -13.45 33.70
N THR A 397 26.42 -14.16 33.56
CA THR A 397 26.61 -15.21 32.55
C THR A 397 26.03 -16.57 32.99
N ALA A 398 24.93 -16.58 33.75
CA ALA A 398 24.38 -17.81 34.33
C ALA A 398 23.99 -18.83 33.24
N ILE A 399 24.47 -20.07 33.38
CA ILE A 399 24.42 -21.12 32.34
C ILE A 399 23.37 -22.21 32.61
N ASP A 400 22.64 -22.15 33.71
CA ASP A 400 21.85 -23.30 34.21
C ASP A 400 20.69 -23.70 33.28
N ARG A 401 20.24 -22.78 32.41
CA ARG A 401 19.16 -23.00 31.43
C ARG A 401 19.55 -22.72 29.99
N ILE A 402 20.85 -22.60 29.70
CA ILE A 402 21.32 -22.24 28.36
C ILE A 402 20.86 -23.23 27.28
N ASP A 403 20.74 -24.51 27.65
CA ASP A 403 20.26 -25.59 26.76
C ASP A 403 18.80 -25.42 26.34
N ASP A 404 17.98 -24.63 27.04
CA ASP A 404 16.60 -24.35 26.62
C ASP A 404 16.55 -23.34 25.45
N TYR A 405 17.61 -22.56 25.26
CA TYR A 405 17.67 -21.41 24.33
C TYR A 405 18.70 -21.56 23.22
N VAL A 406 19.79 -22.31 23.45
CA VAL A 406 21.00 -22.24 22.61
C VAL A 406 21.39 -23.62 22.09
N TRP A 407 21.61 -23.73 20.79
CA TRP A 407 22.36 -24.85 20.21
C TRP A 407 23.86 -24.54 20.18
N HIS A 408 24.66 -25.22 21.00
CA HIS A 408 26.11 -25.04 21.12
C HIS A 408 26.84 -26.39 21.05
N ASN A 409 28.18 -26.38 21.10
CA ASN A 409 29.00 -27.58 20.91
C ASN A 409 28.75 -28.73 21.90
N GLY A 410 28.14 -28.45 23.05
CA GLY A 410 27.86 -29.44 24.10
C GLY A 410 26.54 -30.17 23.91
N ASN A 411 25.60 -29.60 23.13
CA ASN A 411 24.25 -30.14 22.99
C ASN A 411 23.81 -30.34 21.52
N SER A 412 24.51 -29.76 20.54
CA SER A 412 24.10 -29.76 19.13
C SER A 412 24.34 -31.08 18.40
N GLY A 413 25.17 -31.97 18.95
CA GLY A 413 25.60 -33.17 18.23
C GLY A 413 26.46 -32.88 17.00
N SER A 414 27.08 -31.69 16.92
CA SER A 414 27.85 -31.22 15.76
C SER A 414 27.02 -30.99 14.48
N THR A 415 25.71 -30.86 14.59
CA THR A 415 24.80 -30.50 13.48
C THR A 415 24.06 -29.20 13.78
N THR A 416 23.66 -28.46 12.74
CA THR A 416 22.60 -27.46 12.89
C THR A 416 21.27 -28.15 13.15
N HIS A 417 20.31 -27.41 13.68
CA HIS A 417 18.95 -27.89 13.98
C HIS A 417 17.92 -26.99 13.30
N PRO A 418 16.66 -27.45 13.16
CA PRO A 418 15.59 -26.64 12.61
C PRO A 418 15.52 -25.29 13.33
N ALA A 419 15.52 -24.19 12.59
CA ALA A 419 15.41 -22.85 13.16
C ALA A 419 14.09 -22.73 13.95
N GLY A 420 14.15 -22.12 15.12
CA GLY A 420 13.02 -21.97 16.04
C GLY A 420 12.75 -23.19 16.94
N SER A 421 13.68 -24.14 17.02
CA SER A 421 13.51 -25.35 17.85
C SER A 421 13.85 -25.16 19.34
N LYS A 422 14.39 -24.00 19.72
CA LYS A 422 14.63 -23.55 21.10
C LYS A 422 13.66 -22.45 21.52
N LEU A 423 13.71 -22.02 22.77
CA LEU A 423 12.86 -20.94 23.25
C LEU A 423 13.27 -19.57 22.64
N PRO A 424 12.31 -18.69 22.32
CA PRO A 424 12.60 -17.36 21.82
C PRO A 424 13.00 -16.39 22.94
N ASN A 425 13.54 -15.24 22.55
CA ASN A 425 13.69 -14.10 23.46
C ASN A 425 12.38 -13.32 23.65
N GLU A 426 12.43 -12.21 24.39
CA GLU A 426 11.28 -11.38 24.79
C GLU A 426 10.53 -10.73 23.61
N LEU A 427 11.12 -10.70 22.42
CA LEU A 427 10.50 -10.20 21.19
C LEU A 427 9.88 -11.31 20.33
N GLY A 428 10.07 -12.59 20.69
CA GLY A 428 9.69 -13.71 19.84
C GLY A 428 10.72 -14.05 18.76
N LEU A 429 11.98 -13.60 18.93
CA LEU A 429 13.09 -13.96 18.04
C LEU A 429 13.76 -15.24 18.54
N TYR A 430 13.99 -16.19 17.63
CA TYR A 430 14.62 -17.47 17.93
C TYR A 430 16.08 -17.47 17.50
N ASP A 431 16.87 -18.32 18.14
CA ASP A 431 18.25 -18.62 17.78
C ASP A 431 19.15 -17.36 17.69
N MET A 432 18.82 -16.28 18.42
CA MET A 432 19.73 -15.13 18.60
C MET A 432 21.03 -15.52 19.33
N SER A 433 21.14 -16.77 19.78
CA SER A 433 22.28 -17.36 20.46
C SER A 433 22.40 -18.84 20.06
N GLY A 434 23.50 -19.24 19.43
CA GLY A 434 23.76 -20.61 18.98
C GLY A 434 23.23 -20.91 17.57
N ASN A 435 23.16 -22.20 17.23
CA ASN A 435 22.82 -22.74 15.90
C ASN A 435 23.82 -22.31 14.80
N VAL A 436 23.73 -21.09 14.26
CA VAL A 436 24.77 -20.51 13.40
C VAL A 436 25.21 -19.12 13.86
N LEU A 437 26.48 -18.81 13.61
CA LEU A 437 26.97 -17.43 13.67
C LEU A 437 26.24 -16.61 12.59
N GLU A 438 25.92 -15.36 12.90
CA GLU A 438 25.16 -14.51 11.98
C GLU A 438 25.98 -13.34 11.46
N TRP A 439 26.04 -13.19 10.14
CA TRP A 439 26.63 -12.02 9.50
C TRP A 439 25.88 -10.74 9.86
N CYS A 440 26.65 -9.71 10.24
CA CYS A 440 26.19 -8.32 10.30
C CYS A 440 26.76 -7.51 9.12
N TRP A 441 26.17 -6.35 8.85
CA TRP A 441 26.67 -5.42 7.84
C TRP A 441 28.08 -4.89 8.18
N ASP A 442 28.33 -4.62 9.46
CA ASP A 442 29.46 -3.84 9.96
C ASP A 442 30.84 -4.46 9.66
N PHE A 443 31.83 -3.58 9.49
CA PHE A 443 33.24 -3.96 9.54
C PHE A 443 33.68 -4.21 10.99
N GLY A 444 34.64 -5.11 11.18
CA GLY A 444 35.20 -5.40 12.49
C GLY A 444 36.07 -4.25 13.01
N GLY A 445 35.85 -3.82 14.26
CA GLY A 445 36.66 -2.79 14.91
C GLY A 445 36.20 -2.43 16.32
N SER A 446 36.85 -1.45 16.93
CA SER A 446 36.50 -0.95 18.27
C SER A 446 35.21 -0.13 18.24
N TYR A 447 34.42 -0.17 19.31
CA TYR A 447 33.24 0.68 19.43
C TYR A 447 33.61 2.15 19.63
N PRO A 448 32.76 3.09 19.17
CA PRO A 448 32.88 4.50 19.51
C PRO A 448 32.70 4.70 21.02
N SER A 449 33.44 5.64 21.61
CA SER A 449 33.34 5.99 23.04
C SER A 449 32.11 6.84 23.39
N ASP A 450 31.53 7.47 22.38
CA ASP A 450 30.43 8.43 22.51
C ASP A 450 29.11 7.84 22.01
N GLU A 451 28.03 8.58 22.25
CA GLU A 451 26.71 8.22 21.77
C GLU A 451 26.62 8.25 20.24
N VAL A 452 25.99 7.24 19.65
CA VAL A 452 25.79 7.12 18.19
C VAL A 452 24.36 6.70 17.85
N LEU A 453 23.86 7.15 16.71
CA LEU A 453 22.55 6.80 16.15
C LEU A 453 22.76 5.96 14.89
N ASP A 454 22.06 4.83 14.80
CA ASP A 454 22.05 3.92 13.63
C ASP A 454 23.46 3.60 13.13
N TYR A 455 24.34 3.30 14.09
CA TYR A 455 25.75 3.06 13.82
C TYR A 455 25.95 1.77 13.02
N ALA A 456 26.46 1.92 11.81
CA ALA A 456 26.68 0.85 10.83
C ALA A 456 28.15 0.36 10.78
N GLY A 457 28.90 0.60 11.85
CA GLY A 457 30.28 0.12 12.00
C GLY A 457 31.36 1.13 11.60
N PRO A 458 32.64 0.80 11.85
CA PRO A 458 33.78 1.62 11.47
C PRO A 458 34.04 1.59 9.97
N SER A 459 34.93 2.47 9.50
CA SER A 459 35.46 2.39 8.14
C SER A 459 36.17 1.06 7.86
N TYR A 460 36.25 0.67 6.58
CA TYR A 460 36.79 -0.60 6.09
C TYR A 460 38.01 -1.13 6.86
N SER A 461 37.90 -2.34 7.42
CA SER A 461 38.98 -3.02 8.14
C SER A 461 39.46 -4.34 7.47
N GLY A 462 38.84 -4.73 6.35
CA GLY A 462 39.07 -6.01 5.68
C GLY A 462 38.33 -7.20 6.28
N TYR A 463 37.62 -7.01 7.39
CA TYR A 463 36.88 -8.06 8.09
C TYR A 463 35.47 -7.60 8.44
N ARG A 464 34.51 -8.52 8.46
CA ARG A 464 33.12 -8.28 8.84
C ARG A 464 32.83 -8.88 10.21
N VAL A 465 31.75 -8.39 10.83
CA VAL A 465 31.29 -8.87 12.13
C VAL A 465 30.37 -10.08 11.99
N THR A 466 30.56 -11.09 12.84
CA THR A 466 29.53 -12.10 13.13
C THR A 466 29.19 -12.17 14.62
N ARG A 467 27.94 -12.52 14.92
CA ARG A 467 27.35 -12.55 16.27
C ARG A 467 26.63 -13.85 16.58
N GLY A 468 26.25 -14.05 17.86
CA GLY A 468 25.34 -15.12 18.31
C GLY A 468 26.01 -16.45 18.65
N GLY A 469 27.21 -16.72 18.14
CA GLY A 469 27.86 -18.04 18.27
C GLY A 469 27.14 -19.11 17.44
N SER A 470 27.72 -20.30 17.32
CA SER A 470 27.15 -21.40 16.53
C SER A 470 27.10 -22.71 17.30
N ARG A 471 26.51 -23.73 16.66
CA ARG A 471 26.53 -25.14 17.09
C ARG A 471 27.92 -25.69 17.38
N ALA A 472 28.98 -25.06 16.87
CA ALA A 472 30.38 -25.47 17.04
C ALA A 472 31.11 -24.67 18.14
N ASN A 473 30.53 -23.58 18.63
CA ASN A 473 31.11 -22.76 19.68
C ASN A 473 30.72 -23.25 21.08
N SER A 474 31.50 -22.88 22.09
CA SER A 474 31.10 -23.10 23.48
C SER A 474 29.91 -22.22 23.83
N SER A 475 29.12 -22.64 24.82
CA SER A 475 27.94 -21.90 25.27
C SER A 475 28.25 -20.45 25.66
N ILE A 476 29.43 -20.18 26.24
CA ILE A 476 29.90 -18.83 26.60
C ILE A 476 30.10 -17.94 25.36
N SER A 477 30.56 -18.52 24.26
CA SER A 477 30.75 -17.80 22.99
C SER A 477 29.43 -17.49 22.27
N CYS A 478 28.29 -17.98 22.77
CA CYS A 478 26.95 -17.65 22.27
C CYS A 478 26.29 -16.47 23.02
N ALA A 479 26.99 -15.85 23.98
CA ALA A 479 26.46 -14.70 24.71
C ALA A 479 26.21 -13.47 23.82
N VAL A 480 25.28 -12.60 24.23
CA VAL A 480 24.85 -11.43 23.45
C VAL A 480 26.02 -10.47 23.15
N ALA A 481 26.96 -10.32 24.08
CA ALA A 481 28.17 -9.50 23.90
C ALA A 481 29.27 -10.18 23.06
N SER A 482 29.19 -11.50 22.80
CA SER A 482 30.21 -12.21 22.03
C SER A 482 30.17 -11.77 20.57
N ARG A 483 31.31 -11.30 20.07
CA ARG A 483 31.49 -10.83 18.69
C ARG A 483 32.75 -11.43 18.08
N LEU A 484 32.66 -11.87 16.83
CA LEU A 484 33.83 -12.19 16.01
C LEU A 484 34.00 -11.07 14.99
N ILE A 485 35.15 -10.41 15.02
CA ILE A 485 35.41 -9.18 14.23
C ILE A 485 36.48 -9.35 13.16
N ASN A 486 37.04 -10.55 13.04
CA ASN A 486 38.17 -10.89 12.18
C ASN A 486 37.79 -11.96 11.16
N VAL A 487 36.54 -11.95 10.69
CA VAL A 487 36.03 -12.91 9.70
C VAL A 487 36.08 -12.26 8.31
N ALA A 488 36.85 -12.86 7.39
CA ALA A 488 36.96 -12.33 6.04
C ALA A 488 35.62 -12.50 5.30
N PRO A 489 35.18 -11.53 4.49
CA PRO A 489 33.85 -11.55 3.87
C PRO A 489 33.61 -12.74 2.93
N GLU A 490 34.65 -13.30 2.32
CA GLU A 490 34.58 -14.52 1.50
C GLU A 490 34.45 -15.82 2.32
N THR A 491 34.57 -15.75 3.65
CA THR A 491 34.64 -16.94 4.50
C THR A 491 33.32 -17.71 4.44
N ALA A 492 33.38 -18.94 3.92
CA ALA A 492 32.29 -19.90 3.86
C ALA A 492 32.71 -21.19 4.60
N SER A 493 32.76 -21.13 5.93
CA SER A 493 33.33 -22.20 6.77
C SER A 493 32.29 -23.21 7.28
N ASP A 494 32.75 -24.44 7.53
CA ASP A 494 31.99 -25.50 8.20
C ASP A 494 31.70 -25.24 9.69
N SER A 495 32.25 -24.15 10.24
CA SER A 495 32.02 -23.70 11.62
C SER A 495 30.62 -23.14 11.85
N GLY A 496 29.74 -23.16 10.84
CA GLY A 496 28.33 -22.80 10.93
C GLY A 496 28.11 -21.30 10.94
N ILE A 497 28.51 -20.59 9.87
CA ILE A 497 28.15 -19.18 9.66
C ILE A 497 26.98 -19.11 8.66
N GLY A 498 25.90 -18.48 9.09
CA GLY A 498 24.72 -18.10 8.33
C GLY A 498 24.39 -16.62 8.56
N PHE A 499 23.10 -16.27 8.55
CA PHE A 499 22.62 -14.91 8.77
C PHE A 499 21.11 -14.88 8.97
N ARG A 500 20.62 -13.71 9.43
CA ARG A 500 19.22 -13.32 9.37
C ARG A 500 19.08 -11.98 8.65
N VAL A 501 17.86 -11.63 8.27
CA VAL A 501 17.58 -10.39 7.53
C VAL A 501 16.75 -9.42 8.37
N VAL A 502 16.95 -8.14 8.12
CA VAL A 502 16.12 -7.04 8.60
C VAL A 502 15.61 -6.21 7.43
N ARG A 503 14.59 -5.38 7.65
CA ARG A 503 14.17 -4.33 6.73
C ARG A 503 13.57 -3.14 7.49
N GLU A 504 13.60 -1.97 6.89
CA GLU A 504 12.98 -0.78 7.47
C GLU A 504 11.46 -0.93 7.58
N THR A 505 10.87 -0.36 8.63
CA THR A 505 9.44 -0.07 8.68
C THR A 505 9.23 1.39 8.31
N THR A 506 9.32 1.76 7.03
CA THR A 506 9.01 3.13 6.62
C THR A 506 7.52 3.37 6.88
N PRO A 507 7.13 4.25 7.83
CA PRO A 507 5.73 4.52 8.07
C PRO A 507 5.16 5.21 6.83
N THR A 508 4.04 4.70 6.32
CA THR A 508 3.29 5.38 5.27
C THR A 508 2.04 6.02 5.87
N TYR A 509 1.69 7.19 5.35
CA TYR A 509 0.62 8.03 5.86
C TYR A 509 -0.43 8.22 4.78
N ALA A 510 -1.70 8.19 5.18
CA ALA A 510 -2.82 8.42 4.27
C ALA A 510 -3.13 9.92 4.14
N VAL A 511 -3.56 10.34 2.96
CA VAL A 511 -4.27 11.62 2.78
C VAL A 511 -5.76 11.36 2.84
N ARG A 512 -6.47 12.08 3.72
CA ARG A 512 -7.92 11.97 3.88
C ARG A 512 -8.57 13.32 3.64
N TYR A 513 -9.82 13.27 3.22
CA TYR A 513 -10.61 14.47 2.94
C TYR A 513 -11.75 14.56 3.94
N ASP A 514 -11.97 15.75 4.48
CA ASP A 514 -13.06 16.05 5.42
C ASP A 514 -14.06 17.01 4.77
N PRO A 515 -15.37 16.68 4.78
CA PRO A 515 -16.40 17.49 4.13
C PRO A 515 -16.56 18.90 4.75
N ASN A 516 -16.04 19.11 5.96
CA ASN A 516 -15.98 20.36 6.70
C ASN A 516 -17.29 21.17 6.65
N GLY A 517 -18.37 20.55 7.16
CA GLY A 517 -19.69 21.17 7.21
C GLY A 517 -20.48 21.13 5.90
N ALA A 518 -20.12 20.27 4.94
CA ALA A 518 -20.97 19.97 3.80
C ALA A 518 -22.36 19.46 4.25
N THR A 519 -23.39 19.81 3.50
CA THR A 519 -24.78 19.42 3.78
C THR A 519 -25.20 18.14 3.07
N SER A 520 -24.48 17.74 2.01
CA SER A 520 -24.73 16.49 1.28
C SER A 520 -23.50 16.08 0.46
N GLY A 521 -23.51 14.83 -0.03
CA GLY A 521 -22.46 14.29 -0.88
C GLY A 521 -21.37 13.53 -0.13
N SER A 522 -20.39 13.05 -0.88
CA SER A 522 -19.21 12.37 -0.38
C SER A 522 -17.93 13.08 -0.81
N VAL A 523 -16.93 13.04 0.07
CA VAL A 523 -15.56 13.48 -0.24
C VAL A 523 -14.88 12.50 -1.20
N PRO A 524 -13.86 12.93 -1.97
CA PRO A 524 -13.03 12.02 -2.74
C PRO A 524 -12.25 11.06 -1.82
N VAL A 525 -11.91 9.89 -2.37
CA VAL A 525 -11.13 8.86 -1.67
C VAL A 525 -9.77 8.74 -2.36
N ASP A 526 -8.71 8.96 -1.60
CA ASP A 526 -7.34 8.65 -2.01
C ASP A 526 -6.97 7.27 -1.45
N SER A 527 -6.73 6.31 -2.33
CA SER A 527 -6.38 4.94 -1.97
C SER A 527 -4.88 4.71 -1.81
N ASN A 528 -4.06 5.76 -2.01
CA ASN A 528 -2.61 5.66 -1.90
C ASN A 528 -2.13 5.85 -0.44
N THR A 529 -0.90 5.43 -0.19
CA THR A 529 -0.17 5.72 1.06
C THR A 529 1.16 6.38 0.72
N TYR A 530 1.58 7.33 1.54
CA TYR A 530 2.68 8.25 1.23
C TYR A 530 3.77 8.18 2.30
N SER A 531 5.03 8.15 1.90
CA SER A 531 6.15 8.32 2.84
C SER A 531 6.20 9.76 3.35
N GLU A 532 6.78 9.99 4.53
CA GLU A 532 7.03 11.35 5.03
C GLU A 532 7.84 12.17 4.02
N GLY A 533 7.48 13.44 3.85
CA GLY A 533 8.10 14.37 2.92
C GLY A 533 7.68 14.19 1.45
N SER A 534 7.00 13.09 1.10
CA SER A 534 6.53 12.88 -0.27
C SER A 534 5.34 13.78 -0.63
N ALA A 535 5.18 14.05 -1.93
CA ALA A 535 4.11 14.89 -2.46
C ALA A 535 2.89 14.05 -2.87
N ALA A 536 1.72 14.36 -2.31
CA ALA A 536 0.44 13.79 -2.70
C ALA A 536 -0.32 14.72 -3.65
N THR A 537 -0.97 14.17 -4.67
CA THR A 537 -1.85 14.93 -5.57
C THR A 537 -3.18 15.21 -4.89
N VAL A 538 -3.57 16.48 -4.81
CA VAL A 538 -4.82 16.91 -4.20
C VAL A 538 -5.99 16.61 -5.14
N LEU A 539 -6.91 15.76 -4.68
CA LEU A 539 -8.08 15.33 -5.44
C LEU A 539 -9.12 16.45 -5.53
N ALA A 540 -9.80 16.50 -6.67
CA ALA A 540 -10.83 17.49 -6.94
C ALA A 540 -12.18 17.17 -6.26
N ASN A 541 -13.01 18.20 -6.06
CA ASN A 541 -14.44 18.00 -5.86
C ASN A 541 -15.08 17.74 -7.24
N THR A 542 -15.51 16.51 -7.49
CA THR A 542 -16.17 16.12 -8.76
C THR A 542 -17.64 16.53 -8.84
N GLY A 543 -18.12 17.36 -7.89
CA GLY A 543 -19.46 17.93 -7.88
C GLY A 543 -20.43 17.22 -6.94
N THR A 544 -20.03 16.11 -6.31
CA THR A 544 -20.88 15.38 -5.36
C THR A 544 -20.99 16.09 -4.02
N LEU A 545 -19.90 16.72 -3.56
CA LEU A 545 -19.83 17.38 -2.26
C LEU A 545 -20.42 18.79 -2.32
N VAL A 546 -21.48 19.02 -1.55
CA VAL A 546 -22.29 20.25 -1.60
C VAL A 546 -22.53 20.80 -0.20
N LYS A 547 -22.44 22.13 -0.05
CA LYS A 547 -22.85 22.87 1.15
C LYS A 547 -23.86 23.94 0.75
N SER A 548 -25.08 23.85 1.28
CA SER A 548 -26.15 24.80 0.96
C SER A 548 -25.74 26.24 1.27
N GLY A 549 -25.87 27.15 0.29
CA GLY A 549 -25.49 28.56 0.43
C GLY A 549 -23.99 28.86 0.31
N SER A 550 -23.17 27.86 -0.03
CA SER A 550 -21.73 28.03 -0.20
C SER A 550 -21.22 27.32 -1.45
N ALA A 551 -20.12 27.82 -2.00
CA ALA A 551 -19.38 27.18 -3.08
C ALA A 551 -18.08 26.58 -2.57
N PHE A 552 -17.72 25.39 -3.08
CA PHE A 552 -16.44 24.77 -2.77
C PHE A 552 -15.29 25.64 -3.31
N SER A 553 -14.35 26.02 -2.44
CA SER A 553 -13.24 26.93 -2.77
C SER A 553 -11.87 26.25 -2.75
N GLY A 554 -11.83 24.92 -2.58
CA GLY A 554 -10.60 24.13 -2.50
C GLY A 554 -10.49 23.39 -1.18
N TRP A 555 -9.30 22.86 -0.90
CA TRP A 555 -9.00 22.17 0.35
C TRP A 555 -8.06 23.01 1.22
N ASN A 556 -8.07 22.79 2.53
CA ASN A 556 -7.15 23.43 3.46
C ASN A 556 -6.62 22.43 4.48
N THR A 557 -5.38 22.60 4.94
CA THR A 557 -4.79 21.73 5.96
C THR A 557 -5.34 21.95 7.37
N ARG A 558 -6.24 22.93 7.56
CA ARG A 558 -6.96 23.20 8.79
C ARG A 558 -8.46 23.44 8.54
N PRO A 559 -9.34 23.02 9.46
CA PRO A 559 -10.79 23.16 9.30
C PRO A 559 -11.27 24.63 9.32
N ASP A 560 -10.53 25.52 10.00
CA ASP A 560 -10.82 26.96 10.08
C ASP A 560 -10.34 27.76 8.86
N GLY A 561 -9.69 27.11 7.89
CA GLY A 561 -9.14 27.74 6.70
C GLY A 561 -7.85 28.56 6.93
N THR A 562 -7.26 28.53 8.12
CA THR A 562 -6.00 29.23 8.45
C THR A 562 -4.76 28.46 8.04
N GLY A 563 -4.92 27.21 7.61
CA GLY A 563 -3.84 26.36 7.13
C GLY A 563 -3.41 26.70 5.71
N VAL A 564 -2.72 25.76 5.09
CA VAL A 564 -2.27 25.88 3.70
C VAL A 564 -3.43 25.58 2.77
N ASP A 565 -3.68 26.49 1.82
CA ASP A 565 -4.65 26.26 0.75
C ASP A 565 -4.09 25.25 -0.26
N CYS A 566 -4.78 24.12 -0.38
CA CYS A 566 -4.43 23.00 -1.24
C CYS A 566 -5.32 23.04 -2.50
N MET A 567 -4.70 23.36 -3.64
CA MET A 567 -5.39 23.52 -4.92
C MET A 567 -5.91 22.16 -5.44
N PRO A 568 -7.23 22.01 -5.72
CA PRO A 568 -7.72 20.86 -6.49
C PRO A 568 -7.30 20.99 -7.97
N TYR A 569 -7.37 19.88 -8.73
CA TYR A 569 -7.06 19.82 -10.16
C TYR A 569 -5.58 20.05 -10.51
N GLY A 570 -4.68 19.32 -9.83
CA GLY A 570 -3.24 19.30 -10.12
C GLY A 570 -2.37 19.99 -9.06
N GLY A 571 -2.94 20.38 -7.92
CA GLY A 571 -2.13 20.78 -6.77
C GLY A 571 -1.48 19.57 -6.10
N ILE A 572 -0.32 19.80 -5.49
CA ILE A 572 0.38 18.82 -4.67
C ILE A 572 0.49 19.33 -3.23
N VAL A 573 0.51 18.40 -2.27
CA VAL A 573 0.71 18.70 -0.85
C VAL A 573 1.74 17.74 -0.26
N ALA A 574 2.66 18.27 0.55
CA ALA A 574 3.64 17.45 1.25
C ALA A 574 2.95 16.68 2.39
N VAL A 575 3.24 15.38 2.49
CA VAL A 575 2.75 14.52 3.56
C VAL A 575 3.76 14.51 4.71
N GLY A 576 3.31 14.81 5.92
CA GLY A 576 4.15 14.84 7.12
C GLY A 576 4.29 13.47 7.79
N SER A 577 4.74 13.46 9.05
CA SER A 577 4.87 12.27 9.91
C SER A 577 3.56 11.77 10.54
N ALA A 578 2.41 12.08 9.93
CA ALA A 578 1.08 11.65 10.37
C ALA A 578 0.09 11.67 9.19
N PRO A 579 -1.06 10.95 9.28
CA PRO A 579 -2.12 11.06 8.28
C PRO A 579 -2.55 12.52 8.09
N LEU A 580 -2.52 12.99 6.84
CA LEU A 580 -2.90 14.35 6.49
C LEU A 580 -4.40 14.42 6.24
N ILE A 581 -5.10 15.32 6.93
CA ILE A 581 -6.52 15.59 6.67
C ILE A 581 -6.64 16.94 5.95
N LEU A 582 -7.27 16.91 4.79
CA LEU A 582 -7.61 18.07 3.97
C LEU A 582 -9.08 18.41 4.17
N TYR A 583 -9.35 19.59 4.72
CA TYR A 583 -10.70 20.06 5.04
C TYR A 583 -11.26 20.88 3.88
N ALA A 584 -12.51 20.61 3.50
CA ALA A 584 -13.16 21.39 2.44
C ALA A 584 -13.25 22.86 2.86
N LYS A 585 -12.81 23.77 1.99
CA LYS A 585 -12.94 25.21 2.18
C LYS A 585 -14.17 25.68 1.42
N TRP A 586 -14.96 26.55 2.05
CA TRP A 586 -16.25 27.01 1.53
C TRP A 586 -16.27 28.53 1.43
N LEU A 587 -16.74 29.03 0.29
CA LEU A 587 -17.04 30.44 0.08
C LEU A 587 -18.56 30.63 0.16
N ASP A 588 -19.04 31.34 1.17
CA ASP A 588 -20.48 31.57 1.35
C ASP A 588 -21.02 32.65 0.40
N ASP A 589 -22.29 32.52 0.02
CA ASP A 589 -23.07 33.60 -0.58
C ASP A 589 -22.97 34.88 0.28
N TYR A 590 -23.04 36.05 -0.35
CA TYR A 590 -22.93 37.34 0.33
C TYR A 590 -24.09 38.26 -0.02
N SER A 591 -24.73 38.85 0.98
CA SER A 591 -25.77 39.88 0.77
C SER A 591 -25.16 41.27 0.89
N SER A 592 -25.01 41.96 -0.25
CA SER A 592 -24.67 43.37 -0.30
C SER A 592 -25.91 44.23 -0.03
N GLY A 593 -25.77 45.22 0.85
CA GLY A 593 -26.80 46.24 1.06
C GLY A 593 -27.00 47.18 -0.13
N ASN A 594 -26.12 47.14 -1.15
CA ASN A 594 -26.17 48.02 -2.31
C ASN A 594 -26.58 47.31 -3.60
N VAL A 595 -26.12 46.07 -3.81
CA VAL A 595 -26.34 45.31 -5.06
C VAL A 595 -27.02 43.95 -4.86
N GLY A 596 -27.56 43.69 -3.67
CA GLY A 596 -28.30 42.47 -3.37
C GLY A 596 -27.39 41.25 -3.17
N THR A 597 -27.93 40.06 -3.47
CA THR A 597 -27.21 38.81 -3.26
C THR A 597 -26.12 38.60 -4.31
N LEU A 598 -24.92 38.26 -3.87
CA LEU A 598 -23.88 37.68 -4.69
C LEU A 598 -23.79 36.18 -4.39
N LYS A 599 -23.94 35.37 -5.44
CA LYS A 599 -23.82 33.92 -5.38
C LYS A 599 -22.36 33.51 -5.43
N ALA A 600 -21.96 32.60 -4.54
CA ALA A 600 -20.64 32.01 -4.57
C ALA A 600 -20.51 31.07 -5.78
N VAL A 601 -19.40 31.19 -6.50
CA VAL A 601 -19.05 30.40 -7.67
C VAL A 601 -17.81 29.56 -7.33
N PRO A 602 -17.86 28.23 -7.49
CA PRO A 602 -16.81 27.34 -7.00
C PRO A 602 -15.55 27.39 -7.85
N VAL A 603 -14.42 26.92 -7.26
CA VAL A 603 -13.24 26.53 -8.06
C VAL A 603 -13.58 25.35 -8.95
N GLY A 604 -12.84 25.18 -10.04
CA GLY A 604 -13.11 24.10 -10.99
C GLY A 604 -12.33 24.22 -12.28
N SER A 605 -12.72 23.41 -13.26
CA SER A 605 -12.13 23.48 -14.59
C SER A 605 -13.12 23.00 -15.65
N TYR A 606 -13.01 23.57 -16.84
CA TYR A 606 -13.91 23.27 -17.95
C TYR A 606 -13.21 23.33 -19.30
N GLN A 607 -13.71 22.55 -20.24
CA GLN A 607 -13.36 22.65 -21.65
C GLN A 607 -14.06 23.88 -22.22
N ARG A 608 -13.32 24.83 -22.81
CA ARG A 608 -13.87 26.13 -23.23
C ARG A 608 -14.42 26.19 -24.66
N ASP A 609 -14.09 25.19 -25.49
CA ASP A 609 -14.55 25.06 -26.88
C ASP A 609 -14.50 23.58 -27.32
N ALA A 610 -14.79 23.28 -28.59
CA ALA A 610 -14.83 21.90 -29.10
C ALA A 610 -13.51 21.11 -28.98
N THR A 611 -12.38 21.76 -28.69
CA THR A 611 -11.06 21.13 -28.55
C THR A 611 -10.86 20.63 -27.12
N ALA A 612 -10.77 19.31 -26.94
CA ALA A 612 -10.69 18.67 -25.62
C ALA A 612 -9.50 19.11 -24.76
N THR A 613 -8.41 19.58 -25.37
CA THR A 613 -7.22 20.07 -24.65
C THR A 613 -7.31 21.54 -24.25
N ASN A 614 -8.29 22.28 -24.75
CA ASN A 614 -8.52 23.68 -24.41
C ASN A 614 -9.29 23.77 -23.08
N ILE A 615 -8.56 23.55 -21.98
CA ILE A 615 -9.11 23.55 -20.62
C ILE A 615 -8.79 24.86 -19.90
N THR A 616 -9.80 25.44 -19.25
CA THR A 616 -9.66 26.59 -18.37
C THR A 616 -9.78 26.16 -16.91
N ARG A 617 -8.89 26.64 -16.04
CA ARG A 617 -8.95 26.43 -14.58
C ARG A 617 -9.39 27.69 -13.84
N ILE A 618 -10.44 27.55 -13.04
CA ILE A 618 -10.89 28.54 -12.06
C ILE A 618 -10.22 28.21 -10.73
N ARG A 619 -9.10 28.87 -10.45
CA ARG A 619 -8.24 28.56 -9.29
C ARG A 619 -8.70 29.20 -7.98
N GLN A 620 -9.58 30.19 -8.07
CA GLN A 620 -10.09 30.90 -6.91
C GLN A 620 -11.60 31.02 -7.03
N ALA A 621 -12.31 30.54 -6.01
CA ALA A 621 -13.73 30.79 -5.90
C ALA A 621 -13.96 32.30 -5.75
N TYR A 622 -15.10 32.76 -6.23
CA TYR A 622 -15.46 34.17 -6.20
C TYR A 622 -16.97 34.29 -6.05
N ARG A 623 -17.46 35.50 -5.83
CA ARG A 623 -18.88 35.81 -5.72
C ARG A 623 -19.32 36.64 -6.91
N MET A 624 -20.48 36.36 -7.47
CA MET A 624 -21.06 37.07 -8.61
C MET A 624 -22.45 37.59 -8.26
N SER A 625 -22.79 38.83 -8.61
CA SER A 625 -24.15 39.35 -8.39
C SER A 625 -25.17 38.45 -9.06
N ALA A 626 -26.22 38.10 -8.31
CA ALA A 626 -27.26 37.16 -8.75
C ALA A 626 -27.96 37.65 -10.04
N THR A 627 -28.03 38.97 -10.21
CA THR A 627 -28.57 39.64 -11.39
C THR A 627 -27.52 40.54 -12.03
N GLU A 628 -27.84 41.01 -13.23
CA GLU A 628 -27.27 42.24 -13.80
C GLU A 628 -27.46 43.41 -12.81
N ILE A 629 -26.60 44.44 -12.90
CA ILE A 629 -26.77 45.66 -12.10
C ILE A 629 -28.01 46.38 -12.60
N THR A 630 -28.99 46.56 -11.72
CA THR A 630 -30.24 47.25 -12.05
C THR A 630 -30.07 48.76 -12.10
N ARG A 631 -30.99 49.45 -12.78
CA ARG A 631 -31.05 50.92 -12.82
C ARG A 631 -31.18 51.54 -11.42
N ALA A 632 -31.97 50.92 -10.54
CA ALA A 632 -32.08 51.36 -9.15
C ALA A 632 -30.74 51.26 -8.40
N GLN A 633 -30.03 50.14 -8.55
CA GLN A 633 -28.71 49.94 -7.93
C GLN A 633 -27.67 50.91 -8.52
N TRP A 634 -27.70 51.16 -9.82
CA TRP A 634 -26.85 52.14 -10.50
C TRP A 634 -26.91 53.51 -9.83
N THR A 635 -28.11 54.09 -9.73
CA THR A 635 -28.30 55.40 -9.13
C THR A 635 -27.98 55.38 -7.63
N ALA A 636 -28.37 54.33 -6.91
CA ALA A 636 -28.10 54.22 -5.48
C ALA A 636 -26.61 54.15 -5.13
N VAL A 637 -25.80 53.47 -5.94
CA VAL A 637 -24.36 53.32 -5.72
C VAL A 637 -23.59 54.56 -6.16
N THR A 638 -23.90 55.08 -7.35
CA THR A 638 -23.08 56.11 -7.98
C THR A 638 -23.50 57.53 -7.60
N GLY A 639 -24.76 57.73 -7.22
CA GLY A 639 -25.39 59.05 -7.11
C GLY A 639 -25.59 59.75 -8.46
N TRP A 640 -25.28 59.09 -9.58
CA TRP A 640 -25.48 59.64 -10.91
C TRP A 640 -26.93 59.47 -11.38
N ALA A 641 -27.35 60.35 -12.29
CA ALA A 641 -28.62 60.19 -12.98
C ALA A 641 -28.64 58.86 -13.74
N ASP A 642 -29.83 58.27 -13.84
CA ASP A 642 -30.07 57.07 -14.62
C ASP A 642 -29.84 57.36 -16.12
N PRO A 643 -28.94 56.63 -16.81
CA PRO A 643 -28.59 56.88 -18.21
C PRO A 643 -29.61 56.37 -19.25
N VAL A 644 -30.75 55.81 -18.83
CA VAL A 644 -31.78 55.31 -19.76
C VAL A 644 -32.42 56.40 -20.64
N THR A 645 -32.80 56.03 -21.86
CA THR A 645 -33.45 56.96 -22.81
C THR A 645 -34.76 56.46 -23.44
N GLY A 646 -35.24 55.25 -23.09
CA GLY A 646 -36.57 54.76 -23.54
C GLY A 646 -36.75 53.24 -23.64
N TYR A 647 -35.68 52.46 -23.49
CA TYR A 647 -35.67 51.00 -23.71
C TYR A 647 -35.76 50.19 -22.42
N SER A 648 -36.68 50.56 -21.51
CA SER A 648 -36.87 49.88 -20.23
C SER A 648 -38.31 49.98 -19.74
N THR A 649 -38.75 48.98 -18.99
CA THR A 649 -40.05 48.89 -18.32
C THR A 649 -40.06 49.48 -16.91
N GLY A 650 -38.91 49.55 -16.23
CA GLY A 650 -38.83 50.11 -14.89
C GLY A 650 -37.41 50.16 -14.31
N THR A 651 -37.28 50.66 -13.07
CA THR A 651 -35.96 50.77 -12.40
C THR A 651 -35.41 49.43 -11.90
N GLY A 652 -36.23 48.36 -11.94
CA GLY A 652 -35.79 46.98 -11.65
C GLY A 652 -35.08 46.30 -12.83
N ASP A 653 -35.09 46.93 -14.00
CA ASP A 653 -34.41 46.46 -15.20
C ASP A 653 -32.90 46.70 -15.09
N PRO A 654 -32.07 45.97 -15.85
CA PRO A 654 -30.64 46.24 -15.92
C PRO A 654 -30.35 47.67 -16.40
N VAL A 655 -29.29 48.25 -15.82
CA VAL A 655 -28.73 49.49 -16.36
C VAL A 655 -28.20 49.23 -17.76
N GLN A 656 -28.50 50.15 -18.67
CA GLN A 656 -28.01 50.14 -20.05
C GLN A 656 -27.60 51.57 -20.45
N ASN A 657 -27.16 51.77 -21.70
CA ASN A 657 -26.53 53.03 -22.15
C ASN A 657 -25.25 53.37 -21.36
N VAL A 658 -24.58 52.35 -20.81
CA VAL A 658 -23.29 52.48 -20.13
C VAL A 658 -22.21 51.79 -20.95
N ASN A 659 -21.09 52.48 -21.13
CA ASN A 659 -19.93 51.89 -21.79
C ASN A 659 -19.04 51.17 -20.77
N TRP A 660 -17.96 50.55 -21.22
CA TRP A 660 -17.06 49.77 -20.37
C TRP A 660 -16.40 50.63 -19.27
N TYR A 661 -16.05 51.89 -19.58
CA TYR A 661 -15.47 52.84 -18.62
C TYR A 661 -16.43 53.16 -17.45
N HIS A 662 -17.70 53.34 -17.77
CA HIS A 662 -18.75 53.56 -16.78
C HIS A 662 -18.90 52.35 -15.86
N ALA A 663 -18.82 51.14 -16.39
CA ALA A 663 -18.94 49.89 -15.64
C ALA A 663 -17.78 49.70 -14.64
N ILE A 664 -16.52 49.93 -15.06
CA ILE A 664 -15.37 49.85 -14.13
C ILE A 664 -15.40 50.95 -13.06
N ALA A 665 -15.90 52.14 -13.40
CA ALA A 665 -16.07 53.23 -12.44
C ALA A 665 -17.15 52.91 -11.40
N PHE A 666 -18.26 52.30 -11.81
CA PHE A 666 -19.28 51.77 -10.90
C PHE A 666 -18.67 50.76 -9.92
N CYS A 667 -17.87 49.81 -10.41
CA CYS A 667 -17.23 48.78 -9.57
C CYS A 667 -16.36 49.41 -8.46
N ASN A 668 -15.56 50.42 -8.80
CA ASN A 668 -14.75 51.14 -7.81
C ASN A 668 -15.60 51.97 -6.85
N LYS A 669 -16.65 52.67 -7.32
CA LYS A 669 -17.57 53.40 -6.44
C LYS A 669 -18.29 52.47 -5.47
N LEU A 670 -18.73 51.30 -5.93
CA LEU A 670 -19.32 50.26 -5.08
C LEU A 670 -18.32 49.76 -4.04
N SER A 671 -17.07 49.51 -4.44
CA SER A 671 -16.01 49.10 -3.53
C SER A 671 -15.79 50.13 -2.43
N LEU A 672 -15.64 51.41 -2.78
CA LEU A 672 -15.49 52.50 -1.81
C LEU A 672 -16.70 52.63 -0.88
N LYS A 673 -17.92 52.49 -1.43
CA LYS A 673 -19.16 52.58 -0.66
C LYS A 673 -19.31 51.46 0.37
N GLU A 674 -18.69 50.30 0.13
CA GLU A 674 -18.63 49.17 1.07
C GLU A 674 -17.32 49.09 1.86
N GLY A 675 -16.47 50.12 1.80
CA GLY A 675 -15.20 50.16 2.54
C GLY A 675 -14.16 49.14 2.06
N LEU A 676 -14.25 48.72 0.81
CA LEU A 676 -13.34 47.76 0.17
C LEU A 676 -12.27 48.49 -0.64
N THR A 677 -11.17 47.78 -0.91
CA THR A 677 -10.09 48.30 -1.76
C THR A 677 -10.54 48.26 -3.22
N PRO A 678 -10.56 49.38 -3.96
CA PRO A 678 -10.93 49.41 -5.37
C PRO A 678 -9.99 48.55 -6.23
N VAL A 679 -10.53 47.88 -7.25
CA VAL A 679 -9.75 47.02 -8.15
C VAL A 679 -9.07 47.84 -9.24
N TYR A 680 -9.72 48.87 -9.78
CA TYR A 680 -9.25 49.52 -10.99
C TYR A 680 -8.45 50.80 -10.72
N GLY A 681 -7.39 51.01 -11.50
CA GLY A 681 -6.63 52.26 -11.54
C GLY A 681 -6.66 52.88 -12.93
N VAL A 682 -7.00 54.17 -13.03
CA VAL A 682 -6.99 54.95 -14.27
C VAL A 682 -6.20 56.24 -14.01
N SER A 683 -5.36 56.65 -14.96
CA SER A 683 -4.65 57.93 -14.90
C SER A 683 -4.90 58.72 -16.18
N VAL A 684 -5.45 59.93 -16.06
CA VAL A 684 -5.73 60.82 -17.20
C VAL A 684 -4.62 61.86 -17.29
N GLY A 685 -3.89 61.89 -18.41
CA GLY A 685 -2.72 62.76 -18.56
C GLY A 685 -1.64 62.55 -17.49
N GLY A 686 -1.52 61.32 -16.97
CA GLY A 686 -0.60 60.98 -15.88
C GLY A 686 -1.11 61.28 -14.46
N VAL A 687 -2.32 61.82 -14.31
CA VAL A 687 -2.93 62.09 -12.99
C VAL A 687 -3.93 60.99 -12.62
N PRO A 688 -3.76 60.30 -11.48
CA PRO A 688 -4.71 59.28 -11.03
C PRO A 688 -6.13 59.85 -10.87
N VAL A 689 -7.12 59.10 -11.37
CA VAL A 689 -8.54 59.44 -11.21
C VAL A 689 -8.98 59.12 -9.79
N ASP A 690 -9.57 60.11 -9.10
CA ASP A 690 -10.29 59.89 -7.85
C ASP A 690 -11.72 59.39 -8.14
N PHE A 691 -11.92 58.09 -7.98
CA PHE A 691 -13.23 57.45 -8.19
C PHE A 691 -14.29 57.89 -7.17
N ALA A 692 -13.92 58.42 -6.00
CA ALA A 692 -14.89 58.91 -5.02
C ALA A 692 -15.63 60.13 -5.57
N THR A 693 -14.89 61.09 -6.12
CA THR A 693 -15.44 62.35 -6.65
C THR A 693 -15.74 62.33 -8.15
N LEU A 694 -15.37 61.26 -8.86
CA LEU A 694 -15.63 61.10 -10.29
C LEU A 694 -17.12 61.29 -10.63
N THR A 695 -17.39 62.12 -11.65
CA THR A 695 -18.73 62.38 -12.19
C THR A 695 -18.96 61.62 -13.48
N PHE A 696 -20.22 61.32 -13.81
CA PHE A 696 -20.58 60.63 -15.05
C PHE A 696 -20.02 61.35 -16.30
N ALA A 697 -20.16 62.68 -16.36
CA ALA A 697 -19.71 63.48 -17.51
C ALA A 697 -18.18 63.54 -17.69
N ALA A 698 -17.40 63.22 -16.65
CA ALA A 698 -15.94 63.15 -16.74
C ALA A 698 -15.44 61.83 -17.37
N ILE A 699 -16.33 60.86 -17.56
CA ILE A 699 -16.02 59.57 -18.17
C ILE A 699 -16.17 59.69 -19.69
N PRO A 700 -15.16 59.31 -20.50
CA PRO A 700 -15.22 59.41 -21.95
C PRO A 700 -16.37 58.58 -22.54
N SER A 701 -16.93 59.06 -23.64
CA SER A 701 -17.94 58.33 -24.42
C SER A 701 -17.85 58.70 -25.91
N GLY A 702 -18.29 57.80 -26.79
CA GLY A 702 -18.41 58.08 -28.23
C GLY A 702 -17.10 58.10 -29.04
N ALA A 703 -15.94 58.15 -28.40
CA ALA A 703 -14.63 58.07 -29.07
C ALA A 703 -13.59 57.33 -28.22
N ILE A 704 -12.53 56.84 -28.89
CA ILE A 704 -11.39 56.18 -28.25
C ILE A 704 -10.73 57.10 -27.21
N ASN A 705 -10.34 56.54 -26.08
CA ASN A 705 -9.59 57.23 -25.05
C ASN A 705 -8.44 56.34 -24.56
N ALA A 706 -7.20 56.77 -24.80
CA ALA A 706 -6.01 55.98 -24.50
C ALA A 706 -5.81 55.76 -23.00
N ASP A 707 -6.03 56.79 -22.19
CA ASP A 707 -5.86 56.75 -20.73
C ASP A 707 -6.82 55.75 -20.06
N TRP A 708 -8.08 55.76 -20.50
CA TRP A 708 -9.09 54.84 -19.99
C TRP A 708 -8.97 53.42 -20.56
N ASN A 709 -8.46 53.26 -21.79
CA ASN A 709 -8.09 51.95 -22.34
C ASN A 709 -6.91 51.32 -21.59
N ALA A 710 -6.03 52.14 -21.02
CA ALA A 710 -4.90 51.73 -20.20
C ALA A 710 -5.26 51.48 -18.72
N ALA A 711 -6.56 51.37 -18.40
CA ALA A 711 -7.00 51.01 -17.05
C ALA A 711 -6.29 49.73 -16.55
N SER A 712 -5.76 49.80 -15.33
CA SER A 712 -5.10 48.69 -14.64
C SER A 712 -6.06 48.04 -13.65
N ALA A 713 -5.79 46.78 -13.30
CA ALA A 713 -6.55 46.04 -12.30
C ALA A 713 -5.60 45.42 -11.26
N ASP A 714 -5.82 45.73 -9.99
CA ASP A 714 -5.20 45.03 -8.85
C ASP A 714 -6.03 43.80 -8.50
N TRP A 715 -5.53 42.63 -8.91
CA TRP A 715 -6.21 41.36 -8.71
C TRP A 715 -6.07 40.80 -7.29
N SER A 716 -5.30 41.46 -6.43
CA SER A 716 -5.21 41.14 -5.01
C SER A 716 -6.22 41.92 -4.16
N ALA A 717 -6.81 42.99 -4.72
CA ALA A 717 -7.83 43.79 -4.04
C ALA A 717 -9.12 42.99 -3.79
N ASN A 718 -9.79 43.29 -2.68
CA ASN A 718 -11.02 42.63 -2.24
C ASN A 718 -12.31 43.33 -2.73
N GLY A 719 -12.17 44.35 -3.58
CA GLY A 719 -13.29 45.12 -4.14
C GLY A 719 -14.04 44.41 -5.26
N TYR A 720 -15.03 45.12 -5.78
CA TYR A 720 -15.85 44.72 -6.91
C TYR A 720 -15.15 44.99 -8.24
N ARG A 721 -15.43 44.15 -9.22
CA ARG A 721 -14.92 44.26 -10.58
C ARG A 721 -15.87 43.60 -11.59
N LEU A 722 -15.61 43.81 -12.87
CA LEU A 722 -16.19 43.00 -13.94
C LEU A 722 -15.62 41.57 -13.86
N PRO A 723 -16.41 40.55 -14.23
CA PRO A 723 -15.90 39.20 -14.40
C PRO A 723 -14.88 39.15 -15.55
N THR A 724 -13.95 38.21 -15.47
CA THR A 724 -13.25 37.80 -16.69
C THR A 724 -14.19 37.00 -17.58
N GLU A 725 -13.91 36.92 -18.88
CA GLU A 725 -14.70 36.08 -19.79
C GLU A 725 -14.74 34.62 -19.31
N MET A 726 -13.61 34.13 -18.81
CA MET A 726 -13.47 32.77 -18.32
C MET A 726 -14.27 32.51 -17.03
N GLU A 727 -14.27 33.47 -16.11
CA GLU A 727 -15.13 33.42 -14.93
C GLU A 727 -16.60 33.43 -15.33
N TRP A 728 -17.00 34.34 -16.21
CA TRP A 728 -18.38 34.47 -16.66
C TRP A 728 -18.91 33.18 -17.29
N VAL A 729 -18.13 32.59 -18.20
CA VAL A 729 -18.52 31.33 -18.86
C VAL A 729 -18.68 30.21 -17.83
N TRP A 730 -17.74 30.07 -16.89
CA TRP A 730 -17.85 29.08 -15.81
C TRP A 730 -19.13 29.22 -14.99
N ALA A 731 -19.49 30.46 -14.62
CA ALA A 731 -20.71 30.75 -13.89
C ALA A 731 -21.97 30.48 -14.73
N ALA A 732 -21.99 30.94 -15.99
CA ALA A 732 -23.14 30.80 -16.89
C ALA A 732 -23.48 29.34 -17.19
N MET A 733 -22.48 28.47 -17.31
CA MET A 733 -22.67 27.03 -17.53
C MET A 733 -23.23 26.31 -16.30
N GLY A 734 -23.17 26.90 -15.11
CA GLY A 734 -23.55 26.23 -13.85
C GLY A 734 -22.39 25.49 -13.17
N ALA A 735 -21.15 25.83 -13.50
CA ALA A 735 -19.93 25.21 -12.96
C ALA A 735 -19.95 23.67 -13.09
N THR A 736 -19.68 22.92 -12.01
CA THR A 736 -19.84 21.46 -11.97
C THR A 736 -21.26 21.02 -11.58
N SER A 737 -22.14 21.94 -11.16
CA SER A 737 -23.50 21.58 -10.71
C SER A 737 -24.41 21.16 -11.87
N ASP A 738 -24.11 21.64 -13.08
CA ASP A 738 -24.79 21.24 -14.31
C ASP A 738 -24.12 20.07 -15.03
N ALA A 739 -22.99 19.54 -14.52
CA ALA A 739 -22.29 18.48 -15.22
C ALA A 739 -23.19 17.24 -15.28
N ARG A 740 -23.61 16.86 -16.50
CA ARG A 740 -24.45 15.68 -16.70
C ARG A 740 -23.63 14.44 -16.40
N SER A 741 -24.32 13.32 -16.17
CA SER A 741 -23.64 12.04 -15.96
C SER A 741 -22.70 11.74 -17.15
N GLY A 742 -21.40 11.73 -16.89
CA GLY A 742 -20.35 11.51 -17.91
C GLY A 742 -19.69 12.78 -18.46
N ASP A 743 -20.18 13.98 -18.12
CA ASP A 743 -19.60 15.25 -18.60
C ASP A 743 -18.33 15.65 -17.85
N ILE A 744 -18.10 15.10 -16.65
CA ILE A 744 -16.82 15.26 -15.95
C ILE A 744 -15.83 14.25 -16.51
N VAL A 745 -14.99 14.70 -17.44
CA VAL A 745 -13.94 13.88 -18.07
C VAL A 745 -12.59 14.37 -17.58
N ALA A 746 -11.78 13.45 -17.03
CA ALA A 746 -10.48 13.76 -16.40
C ALA A 746 -10.56 14.89 -15.35
N GLY A 747 -11.70 15.03 -14.66
CA GLY A 747 -11.93 16.08 -13.66
C GLY A 747 -12.35 17.45 -14.24
N HIS A 748 -12.56 17.57 -15.55
CA HIS A 748 -12.99 18.80 -16.20
C HIS A 748 -14.45 18.71 -16.63
N ASN A 749 -15.22 19.79 -16.53
CA ASN A 749 -16.52 19.87 -17.19
C ASN A 749 -16.30 19.97 -18.72
N ALA A 750 -16.47 18.85 -19.42
CA ALA A 750 -16.24 18.73 -20.87
C ALA A 750 -17.47 19.14 -21.71
N GLY A 751 -18.67 19.06 -21.14
CA GLY A 751 -19.94 19.33 -21.83
C GLY A 751 -20.42 20.78 -21.75
N GLY A 752 -20.01 21.51 -20.70
CA GLY A 752 -20.56 22.82 -20.35
C GLY A 752 -20.46 23.87 -21.46
N TRP A 753 -19.38 23.90 -22.24
CA TRP A 753 -19.22 24.89 -23.32
C TRP A 753 -20.28 24.76 -24.42
N SER A 754 -20.87 23.57 -24.56
CA SER A 754 -21.92 23.31 -25.55
C SER A 754 -23.32 23.66 -25.02
N LYS A 755 -23.44 24.14 -23.77
CA LYS A 755 -24.70 24.56 -23.17
C LYS A 755 -25.29 25.71 -23.98
N GLY A 756 -26.55 25.53 -24.38
CA GLY A 756 -27.30 26.53 -25.12
C GLY A 756 -27.43 27.80 -24.29
N TYR A 757 -28.20 27.75 -23.20
CA TYR A 757 -28.50 28.91 -22.36
C TYR A 757 -28.21 28.61 -20.90
N ALA A 758 -27.95 29.63 -20.10
CA ALA A 758 -27.78 29.42 -18.67
C ALA A 758 -29.07 28.85 -18.06
N GLY A 759 -28.95 27.79 -17.25
CA GLY A 759 -30.08 27.04 -16.69
C GLY A 759 -30.71 26.00 -17.61
N SER A 760 -30.36 25.94 -18.91
CA SER A 760 -30.98 24.98 -19.83
C SER A 760 -30.42 23.57 -19.65
N VAL A 761 -31.29 22.58 -19.45
CA VAL A 761 -30.91 21.17 -19.21
C VAL A 761 -30.57 20.36 -20.47
N GLU A 762 -30.82 20.87 -21.68
CA GLU A 762 -30.54 20.19 -22.96
C GLU A 762 -29.67 21.04 -23.90
N SER A 763 -28.98 20.42 -24.86
CA SER A 763 -28.41 21.13 -26.01
C SER A 763 -29.56 21.56 -26.93
N VAL A 764 -30.24 22.65 -26.58
CA VAL A 764 -31.54 22.97 -27.19
C VAL A 764 -31.39 23.43 -28.64
N SER A 765 -31.88 22.59 -29.56
CA SER A 765 -32.09 22.91 -30.97
C SER A 765 -33.51 23.45 -31.26
N ALA A 766 -34.36 23.59 -30.24
CA ALA A 766 -35.77 23.96 -30.39
C ALA A 766 -36.09 25.38 -29.86
N TYR A 767 -36.47 26.26 -30.78
CA TYR A 767 -36.85 27.67 -30.58
C TYR A 767 -37.85 27.94 -29.44
N ALA A 768 -38.71 26.98 -29.07
CA ALA A 768 -39.80 27.19 -28.10
C ALA A 768 -39.34 27.27 -26.63
N SER A 769 -38.11 26.86 -26.31
CA SER A 769 -37.61 26.75 -24.93
C SER A 769 -36.74 27.94 -24.46
N VAL A 770 -36.20 28.74 -25.38
CA VAL A 770 -35.25 29.82 -25.03
C VAL A 770 -35.93 30.92 -24.22
N GLY A 771 -37.22 31.16 -24.50
CA GLY A 771 -38.01 32.18 -23.81
C GLY A 771 -38.21 31.95 -22.32
N ASP A 772 -37.95 30.75 -21.80
CA ASP A 772 -37.99 30.46 -20.37
C ASP A 772 -36.73 30.96 -19.66
N TYR A 773 -35.60 31.04 -20.36
CA TYR A 773 -34.29 31.39 -19.82
C TYR A 773 -33.85 32.81 -20.16
N ALA A 774 -34.35 33.38 -21.25
CA ALA A 774 -33.82 34.62 -21.81
C ALA A 774 -34.90 35.58 -22.32
N TRP A 775 -34.63 36.88 -22.18
CA TRP A 775 -35.27 37.94 -22.96
C TRP A 775 -34.43 38.25 -24.20
N TYR A 776 -34.99 38.06 -25.39
CA TYR A 776 -34.31 38.17 -26.68
C TYR A 776 -35.27 38.72 -27.74
N ASP A 777 -34.82 38.96 -28.97
CA ASP A 777 -35.59 39.68 -29.99
C ASP A 777 -37.04 39.17 -30.16
N LEU A 778 -37.25 37.88 -30.44
CA LEU A 778 -38.60 37.36 -30.76
C LEU A 778 -39.59 37.43 -29.59
N ASN A 779 -39.13 37.36 -28.33
CA ASN A 779 -40.01 37.46 -27.17
C ASN A 779 -40.07 38.87 -26.55
N CYS A 780 -39.36 39.84 -27.16
CA CYS A 780 -39.41 41.26 -26.80
C CYS A 780 -40.08 42.13 -27.89
N VAL A 781 -40.07 41.71 -29.17
CA VAL A 781 -40.55 42.49 -30.33
C VAL A 781 -42.06 42.78 -30.31
N ASN A 782 -42.86 42.06 -29.50
CA ASN A 782 -44.29 42.33 -29.35
C ASN A 782 -44.72 41.99 -27.91
N PRO A 783 -44.85 42.97 -26.99
CA PRO A 783 -45.30 44.34 -27.27
C PRO A 783 -44.27 45.48 -27.08
N GLU A 784 -43.05 45.25 -26.57
CA GLU A 784 -42.37 46.33 -25.82
C GLU A 784 -40.98 46.76 -26.30
N ASN A 785 -40.18 45.89 -26.92
CA ASN A 785 -38.85 46.18 -27.47
C ASN A 785 -37.93 46.90 -26.44
N LYS A 786 -37.82 46.32 -25.24
CA LYS A 786 -37.20 46.90 -24.03
C LYS A 786 -36.49 45.84 -23.19
N THR A 787 -35.63 46.29 -22.28
CA THR A 787 -35.18 45.48 -21.14
C THR A 787 -36.35 45.16 -20.20
N HIS A 788 -36.20 44.11 -19.39
CA HIS A 788 -37.21 43.65 -18.43
C HIS A 788 -36.62 43.60 -17.01
N PRO A 789 -37.45 43.51 -15.96
CA PRO A 789 -36.97 43.40 -14.60
C PRO A 789 -36.02 42.21 -14.45
N ALA A 790 -34.87 42.44 -13.83
CA ALA A 790 -33.92 41.35 -13.60
C ALA A 790 -34.55 40.28 -12.69
N ALA A 791 -34.08 39.04 -12.84
CA ALA A 791 -34.62 37.83 -12.20
C ALA A 791 -36.07 37.49 -12.58
N SER A 792 -36.49 37.77 -13.82
CA SER A 792 -37.81 37.42 -14.34
C SER A 792 -37.85 36.15 -15.21
N LYS A 793 -36.68 35.54 -15.47
CA LYS A 793 -36.52 34.25 -16.17
C LYS A 793 -36.00 33.16 -15.24
N ILE A 794 -35.96 31.92 -15.75
CA ILE A 794 -35.43 30.77 -15.01
C ILE A 794 -33.97 31.03 -14.63
N VAL A 795 -33.67 30.73 -13.38
CA VAL A 795 -32.33 30.84 -12.79
C VAL A 795 -31.46 29.66 -13.19
N ASN A 796 -30.15 29.85 -13.30
CA ASN A 796 -29.22 28.74 -13.50
C ASN A 796 -28.94 27.96 -12.20
N GLU A 797 -28.12 26.91 -12.32
CA GLU A 797 -27.81 25.95 -11.25
C GLU A 797 -27.05 26.58 -10.07
N LEU A 798 -26.44 27.75 -10.27
CA LEU A 798 -25.76 28.52 -9.23
C LEU A 798 -26.64 29.61 -8.61
N GLY A 799 -27.89 29.76 -9.05
CA GLY A 799 -28.76 30.83 -8.59
C GLY A 799 -28.52 32.18 -9.28
N LEU A 800 -27.94 32.18 -10.48
CA LEU A 800 -27.72 33.37 -11.30
C LEU A 800 -28.83 33.53 -12.35
N TYR A 801 -29.37 34.73 -12.44
CA TYR A 801 -30.43 35.11 -13.38
C TYR A 801 -29.85 35.90 -14.55
N ASP A 802 -30.57 35.86 -15.68
CA ASP A 802 -30.32 36.70 -16.87
C ASP A 802 -28.89 36.58 -17.41
N MET A 803 -28.23 35.43 -17.18
CA MET A 803 -26.95 35.12 -17.82
C MET A 803 -27.12 34.88 -19.34
N SER A 804 -28.37 34.77 -19.81
CA SER A 804 -28.77 34.72 -21.22
C SER A 804 -29.90 35.72 -21.45
N GLY A 805 -29.75 36.62 -22.42
CA GLY A 805 -30.73 37.65 -22.78
C GLY A 805 -30.68 38.90 -21.89
N ASN A 806 -31.76 39.67 -21.90
CA ASN A 806 -31.90 40.98 -21.26
C ASN A 806 -30.85 41.99 -21.73
N VAL A 807 -29.68 42.15 -21.10
CA VAL A 807 -28.59 42.94 -21.68
C VAL A 807 -27.31 42.14 -21.85
N CYS A 808 -26.52 42.53 -22.84
CA CYS A 808 -25.16 42.04 -22.94
C CYS A 808 -24.37 42.54 -21.73
N GLU A 809 -23.50 41.72 -21.19
CA GLU A 809 -22.71 42.06 -20.02
C GLU A 809 -21.26 42.36 -20.39
N TRP A 810 -20.73 43.48 -19.92
CA TRP A 810 -19.32 43.81 -20.07
C TRP A 810 -18.41 42.87 -19.28
N MET A 811 -17.37 42.35 -19.95
CA MET A 811 -16.28 41.61 -19.32
C MET A 811 -15.05 42.49 -19.12
N TRP A 812 -14.12 42.07 -18.26
CA TRP A 812 -12.80 42.69 -18.18
C TRP A 812 -12.02 42.56 -19.49
N ASP A 813 -12.06 41.38 -20.12
CA ASP A 813 -11.12 40.97 -21.17
C ASP A 813 -11.19 41.83 -22.44
N PRO A 814 -10.04 42.16 -23.06
CA PRO A 814 -10.02 42.59 -24.45
C PRO A 814 -10.48 41.45 -25.38
N TYR A 815 -11.14 41.80 -26.48
CA TYR A 815 -11.61 40.80 -27.44
C TYR A 815 -10.50 40.39 -28.42
N TYR A 816 -10.28 39.08 -28.52
CA TYR A 816 -9.45 38.44 -29.54
C TYR A 816 -10.29 37.42 -30.30
N GLY A 817 -10.14 37.34 -31.62
CA GLY A 817 -10.94 36.43 -32.44
C GLY A 817 -10.73 34.94 -32.15
N VAL A 818 -9.64 34.59 -31.45
CA VAL A 818 -9.28 33.21 -31.10
C VAL A 818 -9.01 33.12 -29.61
N LEU A 819 -9.60 32.13 -28.94
CA LEU A 819 -9.31 31.82 -27.55
C LEU A 819 -7.94 31.14 -27.42
N PRO A 820 -7.27 31.25 -26.26
CA PRO A 820 -6.04 30.52 -25.98
C PRO A 820 -6.13 29.03 -26.31
N THR A 821 -5.00 28.38 -26.62
CA THR A 821 -4.92 26.91 -26.79
C THR A 821 -4.35 26.25 -25.54
N GLY A 822 -4.69 24.98 -25.30
CA GLY A 822 -4.14 24.21 -24.16
C GLY A 822 -4.73 24.57 -22.79
N MET A 823 -3.99 24.30 -21.72
CA MET A 823 -4.43 24.55 -20.35
C MET A 823 -4.13 26.01 -19.93
N VAL A 824 -5.15 26.75 -19.47
CA VAL A 824 -5.00 28.16 -19.05
C VAL A 824 -5.67 28.41 -17.71
N ASP A 825 -5.01 29.19 -16.85
CA ASP A 825 -5.60 29.65 -15.59
C ASP A 825 -6.35 30.97 -15.80
N SER A 826 -7.57 31.07 -15.28
CA SER A 826 -8.41 32.28 -15.34
C SER A 826 -7.79 33.53 -14.71
N ASP A 827 -6.80 33.35 -13.82
CA ASP A 827 -6.06 34.42 -13.17
C ASP A 827 -4.67 34.68 -13.77
N SER A 828 -4.31 33.98 -14.84
CA SER A 828 -3.10 34.28 -15.63
C SER A 828 -3.33 35.49 -16.55
N ALA A 829 -2.25 36.06 -17.08
CA ALA A 829 -2.35 37.11 -18.09
C ALA A 829 -3.10 36.64 -19.35
N GLU A 830 -2.89 35.38 -19.75
CA GLU A 830 -3.57 34.78 -20.89
C GLU A 830 -5.07 34.56 -20.63
N GLY A 831 -5.43 34.11 -19.43
CA GLY A 831 -6.83 33.92 -19.01
C GLY A 831 -7.62 35.23 -18.79
N ARG A 832 -6.94 36.38 -18.78
CA ARG A 832 -7.52 37.74 -18.69
C ARG A 832 -7.45 38.51 -20.02
N GLY A 833 -7.00 37.83 -21.08
CA GLY A 833 -6.79 38.36 -22.43
C GLY A 833 -5.43 39.07 -22.63
N LEU A 834 -4.80 38.86 -23.81
CA LEU A 834 -3.46 39.35 -24.15
C LEU A 834 -3.47 40.42 -25.26
N GLY A 835 -3.12 41.67 -24.93
CA GLY A 835 -2.75 42.69 -25.94
C GLY A 835 -3.46 44.04 -25.81
N ALA A 836 -3.29 44.88 -26.84
CA ALA A 836 -3.87 46.22 -26.88
C ALA A 836 -5.41 46.18 -27.02
N VAL A 837 -6.09 47.08 -26.32
CA VAL A 837 -7.55 47.15 -26.28
C VAL A 837 -8.07 47.93 -27.49
N THR A 838 -8.57 47.21 -28.49
CA THR A 838 -9.40 47.79 -29.57
C THR A 838 -10.88 47.59 -29.28
N TYR A 839 -11.24 46.40 -28.79
CA TYR A 839 -12.59 46.00 -28.39
C TYR A 839 -12.54 45.26 -27.07
N ARG A 840 -13.63 45.30 -26.30
CA ARG A 840 -13.84 44.51 -25.08
C ARG A 840 -14.88 43.42 -25.35
N VAL A 841 -14.78 42.33 -24.61
CA VAL A 841 -15.74 41.22 -24.70
C VAL A 841 -17.06 41.62 -24.03
N LYS A 842 -18.17 41.24 -24.68
CA LYS A 842 -19.51 41.20 -24.11
C LYS A 842 -20.06 39.77 -24.19
N LYS A 843 -20.85 39.35 -23.20
CA LYS A 843 -21.45 38.01 -23.11
C LYS A 843 -22.96 38.09 -22.84
N GLY A 844 -23.66 36.96 -23.00
CA GLY A 844 -25.06 36.80 -22.58
C GLY A 844 -26.13 37.15 -23.62
N GLY A 845 -25.82 37.89 -24.68
CA GLY A 845 -26.85 38.35 -25.63
C GLY A 845 -27.74 39.44 -25.05
N SER A 846 -28.86 39.80 -25.69
CA SER A 846 -29.73 40.89 -25.22
C SER A 846 -31.14 40.79 -25.79
N TRP A 847 -32.08 41.54 -25.20
CA TRP A 847 -33.49 41.69 -25.59
C TRP A 847 -33.73 42.02 -27.07
N ASN A 848 -32.75 42.61 -27.77
CA ASN A 848 -32.86 42.93 -29.20
C ASN A 848 -31.97 42.06 -30.10
N TYR A 849 -31.33 41.03 -29.55
CA TYR A 849 -30.47 40.12 -30.30
C TYR A 849 -31.17 38.78 -30.56
N PRO A 850 -30.82 38.09 -31.66
CA PRO A 850 -31.34 36.77 -31.92
C PRO A 850 -30.90 35.80 -30.81
N TYR A 851 -31.78 34.86 -30.49
CA TYR A 851 -31.57 33.84 -29.45
C TYR A 851 -30.18 33.18 -29.50
N GLY A 852 -29.64 32.86 -30.69
CA GLY A 852 -28.31 32.25 -30.82
C GLY A 852 -27.15 33.09 -30.27
N TRP A 853 -27.33 34.41 -30.13
CA TRP A 853 -26.33 35.30 -29.52
C TRP A 853 -26.41 35.33 -28.00
N CYS A 854 -27.50 34.79 -27.43
CA CYS A 854 -27.68 34.62 -25.99
C CYS A 854 -27.03 33.33 -25.47
N ALA A 855 -26.40 32.56 -26.37
CA ALA A 855 -25.80 31.30 -26.00
C ALA A 855 -24.54 31.48 -25.14
N VAL A 856 -24.32 30.57 -24.19
CA VAL A 856 -23.22 30.69 -23.21
C VAL A 856 -21.85 30.83 -23.88
N ALA A 857 -21.61 30.07 -24.96
CA ALA A 857 -20.35 30.12 -25.71
C ALA A 857 -20.24 31.33 -26.66
N PHE A 858 -21.34 32.00 -27.01
CA PHE A 858 -21.30 33.06 -28.02
C PHE A 858 -20.54 34.29 -27.52
N ARG A 859 -19.63 34.83 -28.33
CA ARG A 859 -18.76 35.95 -27.96
C ARG A 859 -19.12 37.18 -28.78
N ILE A 860 -19.35 38.29 -28.10
CA ILE A 860 -19.68 39.58 -28.72
C ILE A 860 -18.53 40.54 -28.41
N ASN A 861 -18.23 41.45 -29.33
CA ASN A 861 -17.24 42.49 -29.12
C ASN A 861 -17.85 43.86 -29.31
N GLU A 862 -17.32 44.85 -28.61
CA GLU A 862 -17.77 46.23 -28.71
C GLU A 862 -16.65 47.19 -28.30
N SER A 863 -16.66 48.39 -28.86
CA SER A 863 -15.69 49.41 -28.47
C SER A 863 -15.94 49.85 -27.02
N PRO A 864 -14.91 49.99 -26.16
CA PRO A 864 -15.10 50.27 -24.74
C PRO A 864 -15.75 51.64 -24.45
N TRP A 865 -15.76 52.55 -25.42
CA TRP A 865 -16.43 53.85 -25.33
C TRP A 865 -17.87 53.87 -25.86
N ALA A 866 -18.32 52.79 -26.51
CA ALA A 866 -19.65 52.73 -27.12
C ALA A 866 -20.73 52.58 -26.04
N VAL A 867 -21.81 53.34 -26.21
CA VAL A 867 -23.02 53.25 -25.37
C VAL A 867 -24.13 52.63 -26.21
N GLY A 868 -24.96 51.79 -25.59
CA GLY A 868 -26.10 51.18 -26.26
C GLY A 868 -27.15 50.66 -25.29
N SER A 869 -28.38 50.59 -25.76
CA SER A 869 -29.55 50.18 -24.98
C SER A 869 -29.63 48.68 -24.70
N SER A 870 -28.70 47.91 -25.26
CA SER A 870 -28.62 46.45 -25.16
C SER A 870 -27.41 45.97 -24.38
N VAL A 871 -26.70 46.87 -23.69
CA VAL A 871 -25.46 46.56 -22.98
C VAL A 871 -25.49 47.12 -21.56
N GLY A 872 -25.31 46.25 -20.58
CA GLY A 872 -25.09 46.55 -19.18
C GLY A 872 -23.92 45.73 -18.66
N PHE A 873 -23.98 45.31 -17.40
CA PHE A 873 -22.94 44.52 -16.76
C PHE A 873 -23.43 43.90 -15.45
N ARG A 874 -22.65 42.94 -14.94
CA ARG A 874 -22.75 42.41 -13.58
C ARG A 874 -21.39 42.51 -12.89
N VAL A 875 -21.38 42.32 -11.58
CA VAL A 875 -20.16 42.46 -10.77
C VAL A 875 -19.76 41.16 -10.12
N VAL A 876 -18.46 40.99 -9.95
CA VAL A 876 -17.87 39.92 -9.14
C VAL A 876 -16.93 40.50 -8.08
N ARG A 877 -16.67 39.73 -7.03
CA ARG A 877 -15.65 40.00 -6.01
C ARG A 877 -15.11 38.69 -5.43
N ARG A 878 -13.98 38.75 -4.74
CA ARG A 878 -13.45 37.62 -3.97
C ARG A 878 -13.87 37.73 -2.51
#